data_AF-A0A8D2MH86-F1
#
_entry.id   AF-A0A8D2MH86-F1
#
_cell.length_a   1.000
_cell.length_b   1.000
_cell.length_c   1.000
_cell.angle_alpha   90.00
_cell.angle_beta   90.00
_cell.angle_gamma   90.00
#
_symmetry.space_group_name_H-M   'P 1'
#
loop_
_entity.id
_entity.type
_entity.pdbx_description
1 polymer ?
#
loop_
_entity_poly.entity_id
_entity_poly.type
_entity_poly.pdbx_seq_one_letter_code
_entity_poly.pdbx_strand_id
1 'polypeptide(L)'
;MTTEAEQQLLHDARNGNAEEVKQLLDTLDKGEVSFDINCKGRSKSNMGWTPLHLACYFGHAVVVEDLLKAGADVNVLNDMGDTPLHRAAFTGRKEVVMLLLQHNADPSIVNGSGETAKEVTYDKDIRNMLEAVERTQERKLEELLLGAAREGETGKLTALLNKRKPPDINCTDQMGNTPLHCAAYRAHKHCALKLLKNGADPKIRNKNDQTPLDLAQGAEMKLILAGKTGKVINKPLRRYEGLLWKSSRFFGWKLYWIVLEHGVLSWYRRQADAVNNDHRQGCKHLTQAVCTVKSTDSCFFSVRCFDDTVHRFKIPKNNLPSQTRESWLEAIEDHSAYSTHYCTQEQLSSDDEDDAVSVTDLQDTLKVRNLKLEHEQEKNKILSEALETLATEHHELEQSLVKGSPPLSILSEEQFYDAVSDSESEKSLSGFETAAAYSLEDSMDSKDTITSSMSEEKVCGSGEALSNGIKKHRTSLPSPMFSRNDFSIWSILRKCIGMELSKITMPVIFNEPLSFLQRLTEYMEHTYLIHKASSLSSTTERMQCVAAFAVSAVASQWERTGKPFNPLLGETYELIRDDLGFRLLSEQVSHHPPISAFYAEGLNNDFVFHGSIYPKLKFWGKSVEAEPKGTMTLELLEHNEAYTWTNPTCCVHNIIVGKLWIEQYGNVEITNHKTGEKCVLSFKPCGLFGKELHKVEGYIQDKSKKKLCALYGKWTECLYSVDPATFEAYKKNDKKNTEEKKSSKQVGNTEESDEMPLPDSESVYVIPGSVLLWKITPRPPNSAQMYNFTSFAMALNELDKEMESVIPKTDCRLRPDIRAMENGEIDLASEEKKRLEEKQRTARKNRSKSEEDWKTRWFHQGPNPHTGTQDWLYSGNYWDRNYFNLPDIY
;
A
#
# COMPACT_ATOMS: atom_id res chain seq x y z
N MET A 1 11.76 45.47 4.19
CA MET A 1 12.74 45.41 3.08
C MET A 1 13.13 43.95 2.95
N THR A 2 13.30 43.41 1.75
CA THR A 2 13.83 42.04 1.61
C THR A 2 15.26 42.01 2.15
N THR A 3 15.59 41.03 3.00
CA THR A 3 16.94 40.92 3.57
C THR A 3 17.94 40.42 2.52
N GLU A 4 19.23 40.61 2.76
CA GLU A 4 20.29 40.08 1.89
C GLU A 4 20.20 38.54 1.77
N ALA A 5 19.88 37.86 2.88
CA ALA A 5 19.62 36.43 2.92
C ALA A 5 18.41 36.01 2.05
N GLU A 6 17.31 36.78 2.05
CA GLU A 6 16.15 36.49 1.18
C GLU A 6 16.49 36.64 -0.31
N GLN A 7 17.30 37.63 -0.68
CA GLN A 7 17.76 37.78 -2.05
C GLN A 7 18.69 36.63 -2.47
N GLN A 8 19.57 36.20 -1.57
CA GLN A 8 20.46 35.07 -1.79
C GLN A 8 19.66 33.77 -1.97
N LEU A 9 18.69 33.49 -1.09
CA LEU A 9 17.82 32.32 -1.19
C LEU A 9 17.03 32.28 -2.51
N LEU A 10 16.47 33.42 -2.94
CA LEU A 10 15.77 33.54 -4.21
C LEU A 10 16.70 33.31 -5.41
N HIS A 11 17.96 33.75 -5.32
CA HIS A 11 18.95 33.55 -6.37
C HIS A 11 19.37 32.07 -6.46
N ASP A 12 19.72 31.47 -5.33
CA ASP A 12 20.22 30.10 -5.25
C ASP A 12 19.12 29.09 -5.58
N ALA A 13 17.89 29.33 -5.13
CA ALA A 13 16.76 28.47 -5.46
C ALA A 13 16.41 28.50 -6.96
N ARG A 14 16.65 29.62 -7.63
CA ARG A 14 16.47 29.77 -9.08
C ARG A 14 17.53 29.04 -9.89
N ASN A 15 18.77 29.01 -9.41
CA ASN A 15 19.91 28.44 -10.12
C ASN A 15 20.19 26.98 -9.75
N GLY A 16 19.53 26.45 -8.71
CA GLY A 16 19.71 25.08 -8.26
C GLY A 16 20.95 24.87 -7.38
N ASN A 17 21.43 25.94 -6.74
CA ASN A 17 22.60 25.95 -5.86
C ASN A 17 22.25 25.30 -4.51
N ALA A 18 22.16 23.97 -4.50
CA ALA A 18 21.61 23.21 -3.37
C ALA A 18 22.42 23.34 -2.08
N GLU A 19 23.76 23.35 -2.17
CA GLU A 19 24.62 23.46 -0.99
C GLU A 19 24.50 24.85 -0.34
N GLU A 20 24.39 25.90 -1.14
CA GLU A 20 24.21 27.27 -0.68
C GLU A 20 22.83 27.48 -0.05
N VAL A 21 21.77 26.92 -0.67
CA VAL A 21 20.42 26.91 -0.08
C VAL A 21 20.45 26.19 1.27
N LYS A 22 21.06 25.01 1.34
CA LYS A 22 21.13 24.21 2.56
C LYS A 22 21.89 24.92 3.68
N GLN A 23 23.04 25.52 3.38
CA GLN A 23 23.80 26.32 4.35
C GLN A 23 22.97 27.49 4.89
N LEU A 24 22.24 28.17 4.02
CA LEU A 24 21.39 29.30 4.41
C LEU A 24 20.20 28.85 5.28
N LEU A 25 19.61 27.68 4.99
CA LEU A 25 18.55 27.09 5.82
C LEU A 25 19.07 26.57 7.16
N ASP A 26 20.28 26.00 7.21
CA ASP A 26 20.92 25.55 8.46
C ASP A 26 21.22 26.74 9.40
N THR A 27 21.63 27.88 8.85
CA THR A 27 21.83 29.11 9.66
C THR A 27 20.52 29.71 10.15
N LEU A 28 19.42 29.54 9.40
CA LEU A 28 18.06 29.89 9.84
C LEU A 28 17.61 28.99 11.01
N ASP A 29 17.82 27.67 10.92
CA ASP A 29 17.44 26.71 11.98
C ASP A 29 18.22 26.93 13.28
N LYS A 30 19.50 27.29 13.18
CA LYS A 30 20.35 27.67 14.32
C LYS A 30 19.99 29.04 14.93
N GLY A 31 19.10 29.80 14.29
CA GLY A 31 18.71 31.15 14.72
C GLY A 31 19.81 32.21 14.53
N GLU A 32 20.82 31.93 13.72
CA GLU A 32 21.92 32.86 13.42
C GLU A 32 21.47 33.96 12.45
N VAL A 33 20.53 33.62 11.55
CA VAL A 33 19.89 34.53 10.61
C VAL A 33 18.38 34.37 10.73
N SER A 34 17.63 35.46 10.53
CA SER A 34 16.17 35.43 10.48
C SER A 34 15.70 36.00 9.14
N PHE A 35 15.01 35.17 8.35
CA PHE A 35 14.36 35.59 7.11
C PHE A 35 13.09 34.78 6.84
N ASP A 36 12.21 35.30 5.98
CA ASP A 36 11.01 34.59 5.54
C ASP A 36 11.36 33.58 4.43
N ILE A 37 11.23 32.28 4.70
CA ILE A 37 11.44 31.21 3.72
C ILE A 37 10.47 31.32 2.53
N ASN A 38 9.31 31.94 2.73
CA ASN A 38 8.30 32.21 1.70
C ASN A 38 8.44 33.62 1.11
N CYS A 39 9.60 34.27 1.28
CA CYS A 39 9.85 35.60 0.75
C CYS A 39 9.54 35.69 -0.75
N LYS A 40 8.96 36.82 -1.16
CA LYS A 40 8.65 37.08 -2.58
C LYS A 40 9.70 37.98 -3.21
N GLY A 41 10.19 37.59 -4.39
CA GLY A 41 11.09 38.42 -5.18
C GLY A 41 10.44 39.76 -5.55
N ARG A 42 11.24 40.84 -5.49
CA ARG A 42 10.81 42.21 -5.82
C ARG A 42 11.48 42.77 -7.06
N SER A 43 12.54 42.12 -7.54
CA SER A 43 13.21 42.46 -8.78
C SER A 43 12.37 42.01 -9.98
N LYS A 44 12.52 42.67 -11.14
CA LYS A 44 11.84 42.29 -12.38
C LYS A 44 12.06 40.82 -12.77
N SER A 45 13.16 40.21 -12.34
CA SER A 45 13.52 38.84 -12.67
C SER A 45 12.76 37.78 -11.87
N ASN A 46 12.25 38.09 -10.68
CA ASN A 46 11.62 37.15 -9.73
C ASN A 46 10.31 37.72 -9.11
N MET A 47 9.71 38.72 -9.74
CA MET A 47 8.63 39.52 -9.13
C MET A 47 7.44 38.63 -8.72
N GLY A 48 7.15 38.60 -7.42
CA GLY A 48 6.02 37.86 -6.85
C GLY A 48 6.25 36.36 -6.62
N TRP A 49 7.42 35.82 -6.98
CA TRP A 49 7.74 34.41 -6.85
C TRP A 49 8.52 34.13 -5.56
N THR A 50 8.22 32.99 -4.95
CA THR A 50 8.97 32.49 -3.78
C THR A 50 10.13 31.61 -4.21
N PRO A 51 11.12 31.31 -3.32
CA PRO A 51 12.19 30.36 -3.62
C PRO A 51 11.63 29.01 -4.10
N LEU A 52 10.54 28.54 -3.49
CA LEU A 52 9.89 27.28 -3.86
C LEU A 52 9.29 27.34 -5.27
N HIS A 53 8.67 28.45 -5.68
CA HIS A 53 8.18 28.62 -7.06
C HIS A 53 9.33 28.56 -8.08
N LEU A 54 10.44 29.23 -7.79
CA LEU A 54 11.60 29.28 -8.66
C LEU A 54 12.20 27.88 -8.83
N ALA A 55 12.49 27.19 -7.73
CA ALA A 55 13.03 25.83 -7.75
C ALA A 55 12.09 24.86 -8.48
N CYS A 56 10.77 24.98 -8.28
CA CYS A 56 9.78 24.13 -8.92
C CYS A 56 9.68 24.34 -10.44
N TYR A 57 9.76 25.59 -10.89
CA TYR A 57 9.70 25.95 -12.31
C TYR A 57 10.94 25.48 -13.08
N PHE A 58 12.13 25.66 -12.49
CA PHE A 58 13.39 25.23 -13.12
C PHE A 58 13.68 23.74 -12.94
N GLY A 59 12.97 23.04 -12.06
CA GLY A 59 13.08 21.59 -11.89
C GLY A 59 14.15 21.15 -10.91
N HIS A 60 14.55 22.01 -9.97
CA HIS A 60 15.61 21.74 -9.00
C HIS A 60 15.08 20.92 -7.81
N ALA A 61 14.87 19.62 -8.01
CA ALA A 61 14.23 18.73 -7.03
C ALA A 61 14.89 18.76 -5.63
N VAL A 62 16.22 18.77 -5.57
CA VAL A 62 16.98 18.83 -4.30
C VAL A 62 16.67 20.11 -3.52
N VAL A 63 16.71 21.26 -4.20
CA VAL A 63 16.35 22.56 -3.60
C VAL A 63 14.89 22.60 -3.16
N VAL A 64 13.98 22.05 -3.96
CA VAL A 64 12.55 21.94 -3.61
C VAL A 64 12.39 21.13 -2.32
N GLU A 65 13.09 20.01 -2.19
CA GLU A 65 13.04 19.16 -1.01
C GLU A 65 13.58 19.87 0.24
N ASP A 66 14.72 20.55 0.13
CA ASP A 66 15.34 21.28 1.24
C ASP A 66 14.44 22.44 1.73
N LEU A 67 13.84 23.19 0.80
CA LEU A 67 12.89 24.26 1.13
C LEU A 67 11.64 23.71 1.84
N LEU A 68 11.07 22.61 1.36
CA LEU A 68 9.89 21.98 1.98
C LEU A 68 10.20 21.41 3.37
N LYS A 69 11.38 20.82 3.57
CA LYS A 69 11.85 20.34 4.89
C LYS A 69 12.02 21.47 5.89
N ALA A 70 12.52 22.62 5.42
CA ALA A 70 12.66 23.82 6.24
C ALA A 70 11.32 24.57 6.47
N GLY A 71 10.19 23.99 6.04
CA GLY A 71 8.86 24.51 6.34
C GLY A 71 8.33 25.54 5.34
N ALA A 72 8.86 25.58 4.12
CA ALA A 72 8.25 26.37 3.05
C ALA A 72 6.79 25.94 2.82
N ASP A 73 5.90 26.92 2.65
CA ASP A 73 4.49 26.64 2.43
C ASP A 73 4.28 26.10 1.01
N VAL A 74 3.95 24.81 0.93
CA VAL A 74 3.75 24.08 -0.32
C VAL A 74 2.60 24.64 -1.18
N ASN A 75 1.65 25.35 -0.56
CA ASN A 75 0.47 25.91 -1.22
C ASN A 75 0.52 27.44 -1.32
N VAL A 76 1.69 28.05 -1.08
CA VAL A 76 1.87 29.51 -1.15
C VAL A 76 1.49 30.04 -2.53
N LEU A 77 0.78 31.17 -2.59
CA LEU A 77 0.36 31.77 -3.85
C LEU A 77 1.33 32.87 -4.30
N ASN A 78 1.82 32.78 -5.54
CA ASN A 78 2.54 33.89 -6.18
C ASN A 78 1.55 35.03 -6.54
N ASP A 79 2.07 36.12 -7.13
CA ASP A 79 1.23 37.27 -7.48
C ASP A 79 0.24 37.02 -8.63
N MET A 80 0.36 35.89 -9.34
CA MET A 80 -0.62 35.41 -10.33
C MET A 80 -1.63 34.41 -9.73
N GLY A 81 -1.52 34.12 -8.42
CA GLY A 81 -2.34 33.14 -7.73
C GLY A 81 -1.91 31.68 -7.97
N ASP A 82 -0.78 31.42 -8.63
CA ASP A 82 -0.29 30.06 -8.79
C ASP A 82 0.33 29.54 -7.50
N THR A 83 0.19 28.23 -7.29
CA THR A 83 0.99 27.48 -6.32
C THR A 83 2.29 26.97 -6.98
N PRO A 84 3.30 26.53 -6.19
CA PRO A 84 4.46 25.82 -6.71
C PRO A 84 4.07 24.61 -7.58
N LEU A 85 2.97 23.93 -7.26
CA LEU A 85 2.45 22.79 -8.03
C LEU A 85 1.98 23.19 -9.43
N HIS A 86 1.33 24.35 -9.59
CA HIS A 86 0.97 24.88 -10.91
C HIS A 86 2.22 25.11 -11.77
N ARG A 87 3.28 25.66 -11.18
CA ARG A 87 4.53 25.96 -11.92
C ARG A 87 5.33 24.72 -12.27
N ALA A 88 5.38 23.72 -11.40
CA ALA A 88 5.96 22.41 -11.70
C ALA A 88 5.17 21.67 -12.80
N ALA A 89 3.84 21.71 -12.73
CA ALA A 89 2.96 21.06 -13.69
C ALA A 89 3.02 21.74 -15.08
N PHE A 90 2.95 23.08 -15.13
CA PHE A 90 3.07 23.87 -16.36
C PHE A 90 4.39 23.60 -17.11
N THR A 91 5.49 23.39 -16.39
CA THR A 91 6.82 23.15 -16.97
C THR A 91 7.15 21.68 -17.21
N GLY A 92 6.23 20.75 -16.94
CA GLY A 92 6.45 19.32 -17.19
C GLY A 92 7.41 18.64 -16.18
N ARG A 93 7.62 19.21 -14.98
CA ARG A 93 8.61 18.72 -14.01
C ARG A 93 8.03 17.59 -13.16
N LYS A 94 7.88 16.40 -13.76
CA LYS A 94 7.23 15.22 -13.14
C LYS A 94 7.77 14.88 -11.74
N GLU A 95 9.09 14.86 -11.57
CA GLU A 95 9.74 14.58 -10.27
C GLU A 95 9.37 15.60 -9.20
N VAL A 96 9.35 16.90 -9.55
CA VAL A 96 8.96 17.99 -8.66
C VAL A 96 7.46 17.95 -8.34
N VAL A 97 6.60 17.68 -9.33
CA VAL A 97 5.16 17.50 -9.10
C VAL A 97 4.92 16.38 -8.09
N MET A 98 5.60 15.24 -8.25
CA MET A 98 5.52 14.14 -7.30
C MET A 98 5.97 14.58 -5.90
N LEU A 99 7.09 15.28 -5.80
CA LEU A 99 7.65 15.76 -4.54
C LEU A 99 6.69 16.73 -3.81
N LEU A 100 6.08 17.67 -4.54
CA LEU A 100 5.09 18.60 -3.99
C LEU A 100 3.85 17.86 -3.47
N LEU A 101 3.30 16.92 -4.24
CA LEU A 101 2.16 16.10 -3.82
C LEU A 101 2.47 15.24 -2.58
N GLN A 102 3.71 14.74 -2.45
CA GLN A 102 4.18 14.03 -1.25
C GLN A 102 4.19 14.91 0.01
N HIS A 103 4.43 16.21 -0.15
CA HIS A 103 4.37 17.21 0.92
C HIS A 103 2.98 17.83 1.11
N ASN A 104 1.92 17.13 0.67
CA ASN A 104 0.53 17.55 0.79
C ASN A 104 0.20 18.85 0.02
N ALA A 105 0.83 19.07 -1.14
CA ALA A 105 0.33 20.08 -2.08
C ALA A 105 -1.14 19.79 -2.43
N ASP A 106 -1.98 20.82 -2.40
CA ASP A 106 -3.39 20.73 -2.73
C ASP A 106 -3.58 20.93 -4.25
N PRO A 107 -3.94 19.88 -5.01
CA PRO A 107 -4.14 20.01 -6.45
C PRO A 107 -5.42 20.76 -6.82
N SER A 108 -6.33 20.98 -5.86
CA SER A 108 -7.63 21.59 -6.10
C SER A 108 -7.62 23.13 -6.02
N ILE A 109 -6.49 23.73 -5.67
CA ILE A 109 -6.33 25.19 -5.67
C ILE A 109 -6.41 25.69 -7.11
N VAL A 110 -7.22 26.73 -7.31
CA VAL A 110 -7.34 27.45 -8.59
C VAL A 110 -6.49 28.71 -8.55
N ASN A 111 -5.75 28.96 -9.63
CA ASN A 111 -4.94 30.16 -9.78
C ASN A 111 -5.80 31.39 -10.15
N GLY A 112 -5.15 32.54 -10.37
CA GLY A 112 -5.82 33.78 -10.75
C GLY A 112 -6.55 33.73 -12.11
N SER A 113 -6.22 32.76 -12.96
CA SER A 113 -6.91 32.48 -14.23
C SER A 113 -8.11 31.53 -14.07
N GLY A 114 -8.34 30.99 -12.86
CA GLY A 114 -9.39 30.01 -12.60
C GLY A 114 -9.01 28.57 -12.94
N GLU A 115 -7.73 28.29 -13.19
CA GLU A 115 -7.21 26.98 -13.59
C GLU A 115 -6.56 26.27 -12.41
N THR A 116 -6.70 24.96 -12.34
CA THR A 116 -6.01 24.05 -11.40
C THR A 116 -4.69 23.56 -11.97
N ALA A 117 -3.85 22.94 -11.14
CA ALA A 117 -2.55 22.39 -11.57
C ALA A 117 -2.66 21.39 -12.73
N LYS A 118 -3.77 20.64 -12.83
CA LYS A 118 -4.00 19.68 -13.94
C LYS A 118 -4.43 20.35 -15.25
N GLU A 119 -5.03 21.53 -15.17
CA GLU A 119 -5.51 22.31 -16.32
C GLU A 119 -4.37 23.10 -16.97
N VAL A 120 -3.39 23.53 -16.16
CA VAL A 120 -2.20 24.26 -16.67
C VAL A 120 -1.11 23.36 -17.27
N THR A 121 -1.16 22.04 -17.07
CA THR A 121 -0.16 21.11 -17.65
C THR A 121 -0.56 20.64 -19.05
N TYR A 122 0.42 20.56 -19.95
CA TYR A 122 0.30 19.90 -21.25
C TYR A 122 0.82 18.46 -21.25
N ASP A 123 1.52 18.06 -20.18
CA ASP A 123 2.07 16.71 -20.02
C ASP A 123 0.97 15.73 -19.56
N LYS A 124 0.76 14.69 -20.37
CA LYS A 124 -0.29 13.68 -20.14
C LYS A 124 -0.06 12.87 -18.86
N ASP A 125 1.18 12.57 -18.51
CA ASP A 125 1.50 11.78 -17.31
C ASP A 125 1.24 12.60 -16.05
N ILE A 126 1.59 13.89 -16.06
CA ILE A 126 1.34 14.80 -14.94
C ILE A 126 -0.17 15.04 -14.77
N ARG A 127 -0.91 15.20 -15.88
CA ARG A 127 -2.37 15.33 -15.84
C ARG A 127 -3.02 14.09 -15.22
N ASN A 128 -2.65 12.90 -15.69
CA ASN A 128 -3.15 11.63 -15.15
C ASN A 128 -2.81 11.48 -13.66
N MET A 129 -1.61 11.90 -13.24
CA MET A 129 -1.17 11.86 -11.85
C MET A 129 -2.05 12.75 -10.95
N LEU A 130 -2.31 13.99 -11.36
CA LEU A 130 -3.13 14.93 -10.61
C LEU A 130 -4.60 14.48 -10.55
N GLU A 131 -5.14 13.95 -11.65
CA GLU A 131 -6.48 13.33 -11.67
C GLU A 131 -6.58 12.13 -10.71
N ALA A 132 -5.55 11.28 -10.63
CA ALA A 132 -5.54 10.15 -9.70
C ALA A 132 -5.53 10.59 -8.23
N VAL A 133 -4.82 11.68 -7.90
CA VAL A 133 -4.82 12.26 -6.54
C VAL A 133 -6.20 12.82 -6.18
N GLU A 134 -6.84 13.54 -7.11
CA GLU A 134 -8.20 14.05 -6.92
C GLU A 134 -9.20 12.91 -6.67
N ARG A 135 -9.19 11.85 -7.50
CA ARG A 135 -10.04 10.66 -7.32
C ARG A 135 -9.79 9.96 -5.99
N THR A 136 -8.54 9.87 -5.56
CA THR A 136 -8.19 9.27 -4.26
C THR A 136 -8.76 10.08 -3.10
N GLN A 137 -8.72 11.41 -3.20
CA GLN A 137 -9.29 12.28 -2.18
C GLN A 137 -10.82 12.19 -2.14
N GLU A 138 -11.47 12.06 -3.30
CA GLU A 138 -12.91 11.84 -3.42
C GLU A 138 -13.33 10.51 -2.79
N ARG A 139 -12.67 9.39 -3.11
CA ARG A 139 -12.94 8.08 -2.51
C ARG A 139 -12.80 8.08 -0.99
N LYS A 140 -11.79 8.76 -0.43
CA LYS A 140 -11.65 8.92 1.03
C LYS A 140 -12.84 9.65 1.65
N LEU A 141 -13.37 10.68 0.97
CA LEU A 141 -14.55 11.40 1.45
C LEU A 141 -15.81 10.54 1.35
N GLU A 142 -15.94 9.71 0.31
CA GLU A 142 -17.03 8.74 0.14
C GLU A 142 -16.99 7.63 1.21
N GLU A 143 -15.82 7.07 1.52
CA GLU A 143 -15.63 6.12 2.61
C GLU A 143 -16.00 6.72 3.97
N LEU A 144 -15.62 7.98 4.23
CA LEU A 144 -16.03 8.70 5.43
C LEU A 144 -17.55 8.94 5.47
N LEU A 145 -18.18 9.19 4.31
CA LEU A 145 -19.64 9.36 4.23
C LEU A 145 -20.37 8.05 4.52
N LEU A 146 -19.93 6.94 3.91
CA LEU A 146 -20.44 5.59 4.17
C LEU A 146 -20.27 5.21 5.65
N GLY A 147 -19.09 5.46 6.23
CA GLY A 147 -18.81 5.23 7.65
C GLY A 147 -19.71 6.05 8.57
N ALA A 148 -19.86 7.36 8.31
CA ALA A 148 -20.71 8.23 9.10
C ALA A 148 -22.20 7.80 9.03
N ALA A 149 -22.67 7.34 7.87
CA ALA A 149 -24.02 6.81 7.73
C ALA A 149 -24.21 5.47 8.45
N ARG A 150 -23.20 4.59 8.42
CA ARG A 150 -23.20 3.27 9.07
C ARG A 150 -23.13 3.34 10.59
N GLU A 151 -22.39 4.29 11.15
CA GLU A 151 -22.26 4.45 12.60
C GLU A 151 -23.26 5.46 13.18
N GLY A 152 -24.10 6.08 12.35
CA GLY A 152 -25.13 7.03 12.80
C GLY A 152 -24.59 8.41 13.19
N GLU A 153 -23.40 8.79 12.71
CA GLU A 153 -22.71 10.03 13.05
C GLU A 153 -23.24 11.23 12.24
N THR A 154 -24.44 11.70 12.58
CA THR A 154 -25.15 12.82 11.92
C THR A 154 -24.32 14.09 11.77
N GLY A 155 -23.50 14.42 12.77
CA GLY A 155 -22.63 15.59 12.75
C GLY A 155 -21.52 15.51 11.69
N LYS A 156 -20.85 14.34 11.58
CA LYS A 156 -19.83 14.12 10.54
C LYS A 156 -20.45 14.05 9.16
N LEU A 157 -21.60 13.36 9.03
CA LEU A 157 -22.36 13.28 7.79
C LEU A 157 -22.76 14.67 7.28
N THR A 158 -23.25 15.54 8.17
CA THR A 158 -23.58 16.94 7.81
C THR A 158 -22.35 17.74 7.41
N ALA A 159 -21.23 17.57 8.11
CA ALA A 159 -19.98 18.25 7.77
C ALA A 159 -19.44 17.84 6.40
N LEU A 160 -19.60 16.58 6.00
CA LEU A 160 -19.18 16.06 4.69
C LEU A 160 -20.07 16.58 3.55
N LEU A 161 -21.39 16.55 3.73
CA LEU A 161 -22.35 17.01 2.72
C LEU A 161 -22.32 18.53 2.51
N ASN A 162 -21.87 19.30 3.49
CA ASN A 162 -21.76 20.76 3.40
C ASN A 162 -20.40 21.24 2.85
N LYS A 163 -19.52 20.34 2.38
CA LYS A 163 -18.25 20.72 1.75
C LYS A 163 -18.50 21.44 0.41
N ARG A 164 -17.56 22.31 0.00
CA ARG A 164 -17.60 23.01 -1.30
C ARG A 164 -17.74 22.06 -2.49
N LYS A 165 -17.09 20.89 -2.40
CA LYS A 165 -17.27 19.74 -3.29
C LYS A 165 -17.66 18.54 -2.41
N PRO A 166 -18.96 18.24 -2.23
CA PRO A 166 -19.38 17.12 -1.40
C PRO A 166 -19.06 15.78 -2.11
N PRO A 167 -18.77 14.71 -1.35
CA PRO A 167 -18.65 13.36 -1.93
C PRO A 167 -19.97 12.92 -2.56
N ASP A 168 -19.92 11.97 -3.50
CA ASP A 168 -21.13 11.40 -4.08
C ASP A 168 -22.01 10.81 -2.98
N ILE A 169 -23.22 11.36 -2.86
CA ILE A 169 -24.19 10.94 -1.85
C ILE A 169 -24.69 9.51 -2.08
N ASN A 170 -24.56 9.03 -3.33
CA ASN A 170 -24.95 7.70 -3.78
C ASN A 170 -23.75 6.78 -4.01
N CYS A 171 -22.56 7.13 -3.50
CA CYS A 171 -21.39 6.25 -3.51
C CYS A 171 -21.73 4.88 -2.93
N THR A 172 -20.99 3.83 -3.31
CA THR A 172 -21.30 2.46 -2.88
C THR A 172 -20.10 1.77 -2.23
N ASP A 173 -20.37 0.91 -1.26
CA ASP A 173 -19.37 0.01 -0.69
C ASP A 173 -19.10 -1.21 -1.61
N GLN A 174 -18.22 -2.12 -1.15
CA GLN A 174 -17.88 -3.34 -1.89
C GLN A 174 -19.08 -4.25 -2.20
N MET A 175 -20.18 -4.13 -1.46
CA MET A 175 -21.42 -4.87 -1.65
C MET A 175 -22.46 -4.09 -2.50
N GLY A 176 -22.14 -2.89 -2.95
CA GLY A 176 -23.06 -2.02 -3.67
C GLY A 176 -24.01 -1.24 -2.75
N ASN A 177 -23.78 -1.23 -1.43
CA ASN A 177 -24.63 -0.48 -0.50
C ASN A 177 -24.27 1.00 -0.52
N THR A 178 -25.27 1.86 -0.67
CA THR A 178 -25.12 3.31 -0.52
C THR A 178 -25.11 3.74 0.96
N PRO A 179 -24.69 4.98 1.29
CA PRO A 179 -24.86 5.52 2.65
C PRO A 179 -26.31 5.36 3.16
N LEU A 180 -27.30 5.45 2.28
CA LEU A 180 -28.70 5.27 2.62
C LEU A 180 -29.05 3.82 2.96
N HIS A 181 -28.46 2.83 2.28
CA HIS A 181 -28.56 1.41 2.66
C HIS A 181 -27.99 1.17 4.06
N CYS A 182 -26.80 1.72 4.35
CA CYS A 182 -26.15 1.57 5.65
C CYS A 182 -27.00 2.18 6.77
N ALA A 183 -27.53 3.39 6.57
CA ALA A 183 -28.40 4.05 7.53
C ALA A 183 -29.74 3.31 7.72
N ALA A 184 -30.32 2.77 6.64
CA ALA A 184 -31.57 2.01 6.67
C ALA A 184 -31.43 0.69 7.43
N TYR A 185 -30.37 -0.06 7.15
CA TYR A 185 -30.08 -1.36 7.76
C TYR A 185 -29.92 -1.27 9.29
N ARG A 186 -29.27 -0.21 9.78
CA ARG A 186 -29.04 0.02 11.22
C ARG A 186 -30.06 0.93 11.89
N ALA A 187 -31.16 1.26 11.21
CA ALA A 187 -32.22 2.13 11.70
C ALA A 187 -31.74 3.54 12.15
N HIS A 188 -30.69 4.10 11.52
CA HIS A 188 -30.19 5.45 11.79
C HIS A 188 -31.07 6.52 11.11
N LYS A 189 -32.23 6.80 11.70
CA LYS A 189 -33.31 7.64 11.13
C LYS A 189 -32.84 9.04 10.73
N HIS A 190 -32.09 9.72 11.61
CA HIS A 190 -31.60 11.08 11.34
C HIS A 190 -30.60 11.11 10.18
N CYS A 191 -29.72 10.11 10.06
CA CYS A 191 -28.83 9.98 8.91
C CYS A 191 -29.63 9.73 7.62
N ALA A 192 -30.60 8.81 7.64
CA ALA A 192 -31.44 8.52 6.48
C ALA A 192 -32.23 9.76 6.01
N LEU A 193 -32.84 10.51 6.94
CA LEU A 193 -33.51 11.77 6.63
C LEU A 193 -32.56 12.82 6.05
N LYS A 194 -31.34 12.93 6.60
CA LYS A 194 -30.35 13.90 6.10
C LYS A 194 -29.86 13.53 4.70
N LEU A 195 -29.60 12.25 4.44
CA LEU A 195 -29.21 11.75 3.13
C LEU A 195 -30.32 12.01 2.09
N LEU A 196 -31.57 11.65 2.40
CA LEU A 196 -32.72 11.92 1.52
C LEU A 196 -32.92 13.42 1.24
N LYS A 197 -32.80 14.27 2.27
CA LYS A 197 -32.87 15.74 2.12
C LYS A 197 -31.79 16.31 1.20
N ASN A 198 -30.63 15.64 1.10
CA ASN A 198 -29.52 16.05 0.25
C ASN A 198 -29.50 15.31 -1.10
N GLY A 199 -30.57 14.60 -1.46
CA GLY A 199 -30.74 14.00 -2.79
C GLY A 199 -30.27 12.55 -2.93
N ALA A 200 -30.10 11.81 -1.83
CA ALA A 200 -29.82 10.37 -1.91
C ALA A 200 -30.98 9.62 -2.57
N ASP A 201 -30.68 8.71 -3.50
CA ASP A 201 -31.68 7.94 -4.24
C ASP A 201 -32.09 6.68 -3.44
N PRO A 202 -33.35 6.58 -2.98
CA PRO A 202 -33.84 5.41 -2.26
C PRO A 202 -34.13 4.20 -3.17
N LYS A 203 -33.93 4.31 -4.49
CA LYS A 203 -34.23 3.24 -5.46
C LYS A 203 -33.00 2.47 -5.92
N ILE A 204 -31.80 2.93 -5.59
CA ILE A 204 -30.56 2.23 -5.94
C ILE A 204 -30.58 0.83 -5.33
N ARG A 205 -30.12 -0.15 -6.10
CA ARG A 205 -30.04 -1.54 -5.68
C ARG A 205 -28.59 -1.95 -5.46
N ASN A 206 -28.34 -2.63 -4.36
CA ASN A 206 -27.04 -3.24 -4.10
C ASN A 206 -26.82 -4.50 -4.96
N LYS A 207 -25.67 -5.18 -4.80
CA LYS A 207 -25.33 -6.39 -5.56
C LYS A 207 -26.28 -7.57 -5.30
N ASN A 208 -27.09 -7.53 -4.24
CA ASN A 208 -28.11 -8.52 -3.92
C ASN A 208 -29.51 -8.13 -4.45
N ASP A 209 -29.60 -7.12 -5.32
CA ASP A 209 -30.83 -6.54 -5.85
C ASP A 209 -31.74 -5.90 -4.79
N GLN A 210 -31.20 -5.54 -3.62
CA GLN A 210 -31.96 -4.96 -2.51
C GLN A 210 -31.87 -3.43 -2.52
N THR A 211 -32.98 -2.75 -2.26
CA THR A 211 -33.04 -1.30 -2.02
C THR A 211 -32.79 -0.97 -0.54
N PRO A 212 -32.54 0.30 -0.17
CA PRO A 212 -32.52 0.72 1.23
C PRO A 212 -33.80 0.37 1.98
N LEU A 213 -34.96 0.39 1.31
CA LEU A 213 -36.25 0.04 1.90
C LEU A 213 -36.33 -1.44 2.26
N ASP A 214 -35.73 -2.33 1.45
CA ASP A 214 -35.71 -3.77 1.69
C ASP A 214 -34.84 -4.12 2.90
N LEU A 215 -33.76 -3.36 3.12
CA LEU A 215 -32.87 -3.51 4.27
C LEU A 215 -33.37 -2.80 5.54
N ALA A 216 -34.39 -1.96 5.44
CA ALA A 216 -34.84 -1.09 6.52
C ALA A 216 -35.29 -1.87 7.77
N GLN A 217 -34.64 -1.59 8.91
CA GLN A 217 -35.05 -2.10 10.20
C GLN A 217 -36.02 -1.13 10.92
N GLY A 218 -37.21 -1.62 11.26
CA GLY A 218 -38.24 -0.87 11.99
C GLY A 218 -39.28 -0.16 11.11
N ALA A 219 -40.51 -0.06 11.63
CA ALA A 219 -41.65 0.51 10.91
C ALA A 219 -41.44 1.99 10.53
N GLU A 220 -40.77 2.74 11.39
CA GLU A 220 -40.50 4.16 11.19
C GLU A 220 -39.45 4.41 10.09
N MET A 221 -38.41 3.59 10.01
CA MET A 221 -37.41 3.67 8.93
C MET A 221 -38.04 3.34 7.57
N LYS A 222 -38.92 2.33 7.53
CA LYS A 222 -39.69 2.00 6.32
C LYS A 222 -40.60 3.15 5.88
N LEU A 223 -41.21 3.89 6.82
CA LEU A 223 -42.02 5.06 6.50
C LEU A 223 -41.18 6.21 5.93
N ILE A 224 -39.97 6.45 6.47
CA ILE A 224 -39.02 7.46 5.98
C ILE A 224 -38.61 7.17 4.53
N LEU A 225 -38.28 5.91 4.23
CA LEU A 225 -37.78 5.50 2.91
C LEU A 225 -38.90 5.34 1.86
N ALA A 226 -40.13 5.03 2.29
CA ALA A 226 -41.29 4.90 1.40
C ALA A 226 -41.89 6.25 0.95
N GLY A 227 -41.28 7.39 1.28
CA GLY A 227 -41.70 8.71 0.84
C GLY A 227 -43.05 9.19 1.39
N LYS A 228 -43.60 8.53 2.44
CA LYS A 228 -44.85 8.95 3.10
C LYS A 228 -44.59 10.04 4.15
N THR A 229 -43.81 11.05 3.80
CA THR A 229 -43.44 12.18 4.67
C THR A 229 -44.45 13.32 4.67
N GLY A 230 -45.64 13.14 4.09
CA GLY A 230 -46.75 14.11 4.21
C GLY A 230 -47.43 14.18 5.58
N LYS A 231 -47.08 13.30 6.54
CA LYS A 231 -47.73 13.27 7.87
C LYS A 231 -46.80 13.35 9.08
N VAL A 232 -45.48 13.39 8.91
CA VAL A 232 -44.54 13.45 10.04
C VAL A 232 -43.92 14.85 10.22
N ILE A 233 -44.06 15.76 9.26
CA ILE A 233 -43.58 17.16 9.35
C ILE A 233 -44.74 18.13 9.59
N ASN A 234 -45.65 17.79 10.49
CA ASN A 234 -46.57 18.77 11.07
C ASN A 234 -46.79 18.43 12.54
N LYS A 235 -45.68 18.42 13.30
CA LYS A 235 -45.81 18.82 14.70
C LYS A 235 -45.97 20.35 14.67
N PRO A 236 -47.07 20.92 15.21
CA PRO A 236 -47.15 22.36 15.38
C PRO A 236 -45.90 22.80 16.17
N LEU A 237 -45.16 23.76 15.63
CA LEU A 237 -43.93 24.26 16.25
C LEU A 237 -44.30 24.80 17.64
N ARG A 238 -43.93 24.07 18.69
CA ARG A 238 -44.35 24.42 20.05
C ARG A 238 -43.41 25.48 20.60
N ARG A 239 -43.97 26.55 21.17
CA ARG A 239 -43.21 27.51 21.98
C ARG A 239 -42.40 26.75 23.02
N TYR A 240 -41.09 26.97 23.05
CA TYR A 240 -40.19 26.36 24.02
C TYR A 240 -39.52 27.45 24.84
N GLU A 241 -39.63 27.36 26.17
CA GLU A 241 -39.14 28.41 27.05
C GLU A 241 -38.55 27.88 28.36
N GLY A 242 -37.65 28.67 28.95
CA GLY A 242 -37.04 28.33 30.23
C GLY A 242 -35.83 29.20 30.58
N LEU A 243 -35.27 28.95 31.77
CA LEU A 243 -34.15 29.71 32.32
C LEU A 243 -32.81 29.23 31.75
N LEU A 244 -32.03 30.15 31.17
CA LEU A 244 -30.66 29.90 30.74
C LEU A 244 -29.73 31.06 31.14
N TRP A 245 -28.50 30.72 31.51
CA TRP A 245 -27.43 31.69 31.63
C TRP A 245 -26.95 32.07 30.24
N LYS A 246 -26.97 33.36 29.90
CA LYS A 246 -26.45 33.89 28.63
C LYS A 246 -25.21 34.72 28.87
N SER A 247 -24.17 34.51 28.06
CA SER A 247 -22.94 35.31 28.14
C SER A 247 -23.13 36.69 27.51
N SER A 248 -22.73 37.75 28.22
CA SER A 248 -22.66 39.12 27.73
C SER A 248 -21.19 39.56 27.58
N ARG A 249 -20.89 40.35 26.53
CA ARG A 249 -19.52 40.83 26.24
C ARG A 249 -18.97 41.77 27.32
N PHE A 250 -19.83 42.43 28.10
CA PHE A 250 -19.42 43.46 29.07
C PHE A 250 -19.67 43.10 30.54
N PHE A 251 -20.56 42.15 30.84
CA PHE A 251 -21.00 41.87 32.22
C PHE A 251 -21.03 40.39 32.59
N GLY A 252 -20.35 39.52 31.83
CA GLY A 252 -20.27 38.09 32.12
C GLY A 252 -21.59 37.33 31.90
N TRP A 253 -21.79 36.25 32.66
CA TRP A 253 -22.98 35.40 32.57
C TRP A 253 -24.14 35.98 33.37
N LYS A 254 -25.30 36.13 32.74
CA LYS A 254 -26.55 36.55 33.41
C LYS A 254 -27.69 35.60 33.09
N LEU A 255 -28.58 35.41 34.05
CA LEU A 255 -29.72 34.52 33.92
C LEU A 255 -30.87 35.24 33.20
N TYR A 256 -31.41 34.62 32.16
CA TYR A 256 -32.53 35.14 31.40
C TYR A 256 -33.61 34.07 31.20
N TRP A 257 -34.85 34.52 31.05
CA TRP A 257 -35.93 33.69 30.53
C TRP A 257 -35.85 33.70 29.01
N ILE A 258 -35.54 32.55 28.41
CA ILE A 258 -35.38 32.37 26.97
C ILE A 258 -36.68 31.82 26.40
N VAL A 259 -37.10 32.35 25.25
CA VAL A 259 -38.29 31.90 24.51
C VAL A 259 -37.89 31.64 23.06
N LEU A 260 -38.26 30.46 22.56
CA LEU A 260 -38.23 30.08 21.16
C LEU A 260 -39.67 30.02 20.66
N GLU A 261 -39.97 30.85 19.67
CA GLU A 261 -41.31 30.91 19.08
C GLU A 261 -41.20 31.36 17.62
N HIS A 262 -41.89 30.67 16.70
CA HIS A 262 -41.97 31.03 15.27
C HIS A 262 -40.61 31.33 14.60
N GLY A 263 -39.57 30.55 14.90
CA GLY A 263 -38.22 30.77 14.35
C GLY A 263 -37.41 31.91 14.98
N VAL A 264 -37.90 32.51 16.06
CA VAL A 264 -37.23 33.62 16.76
C VAL A 264 -36.80 33.19 18.16
N LEU A 265 -35.52 33.44 18.48
CA LEU A 265 -34.93 33.30 19.81
C LEU A 265 -34.98 34.66 20.53
N SER A 266 -35.77 34.76 21.59
CA SER A 266 -35.92 35.97 22.41
C SER A 266 -35.50 35.75 23.86
N TRP A 267 -35.02 36.80 24.54
CA TRP A 267 -34.66 36.71 25.96
C TRP A 267 -35.17 37.90 26.80
N TYR A 268 -35.65 37.56 28.00
CA TYR A 268 -36.32 38.47 28.94
C TYR A 268 -35.70 38.35 30.34
N ARG A 269 -35.86 39.39 31.17
CA ARG A 269 -35.32 39.35 32.54
C ARG A 269 -36.10 38.39 33.44
N ARG A 270 -37.42 38.28 33.26
CA ARG A 270 -38.31 37.42 34.04
C ARG A 270 -39.34 36.76 33.13
N GLN A 271 -39.92 35.65 33.58
CA GLN A 271 -40.98 34.95 32.85
C GLN A 271 -42.22 35.81 32.60
N ALA A 272 -42.64 36.63 33.58
CA ALA A 272 -43.79 37.52 33.43
C ALA A 272 -43.63 38.52 32.26
N ASP A 273 -42.41 39.00 32.04
CA ASP A 273 -42.09 39.92 30.94
C ASP A 273 -42.22 39.20 29.57
N ALA A 274 -41.93 37.89 29.53
CA ALA A 274 -42.02 37.05 28.33
C ALA A 274 -43.45 36.61 27.94
N VAL A 275 -44.39 36.63 28.90
CA VAL A 275 -45.81 36.30 28.64
C VAL A 275 -46.51 37.45 27.92
N ASN A 276 -46.22 38.69 28.34
CA ASN A 276 -46.82 39.89 27.75
C ASN A 276 -45.98 40.49 26.60
N ASN A 277 -44.83 39.87 26.28
CA ASN A 277 -43.83 40.40 25.33
C ASN A 277 -43.33 41.82 25.69
N ASP A 278 -43.39 42.18 26.97
CA ASP A 278 -42.98 43.47 27.48
C ASP A 278 -41.48 43.45 27.84
N HIS A 279 -40.78 44.57 27.65
CA HIS A 279 -39.39 44.75 28.09
C HIS A 279 -38.38 43.68 27.57
N ARG A 280 -38.56 43.21 26.33
CA ARG A 280 -37.64 42.27 25.65
C ARG A 280 -36.20 42.79 25.62
N GLN A 281 -35.25 42.00 26.11
CA GLN A 281 -33.84 42.42 26.22
C GLN A 281 -33.05 42.16 24.92
N GLY A 282 -33.61 41.37 24.02
CA GLY A 282 -33.14 41.17 22.65
C GLY A 282 -33.73 39.92 22.01
N CYS A 283 -33.62 39.83 20.69
CA CYS A 283 -34.09 38.70 19.90
C CYS A 283 -33.18 38.47 18.69
N LYS A 284 -33.23 37.25 18.14
CA LYS A 284 -32.56 36.85 16.90
C LYS A 284 -33.40 35.86 16.11
N HIS A 285 -33.46 36.06 14.80
CA HIS A 285 -33.97 35.05 13.87
C HIS A 285 -32.98 33.89 13.79
N LEU A 286 -33.52 32.68 13.74
CA LEU A 286 -32.74 31.46 13.68
C LEU A 286 -32.53 30.96 12.25
N THR A 287 -32.82 31.76 11.23
CA THR A 287 -32.54 31.42 9.82
C THR A 287 -31.08 30.99 9.67
N GLN A 288 -30.87 29.74 9.24
CA GLN A 288 -29.56 29.09 9.07
C GLN A 288 -28.68 29.09 10.34
N ALA A 289 -29.29 29.10 11.53
CA ALA A 289 -28.54 29.08 12.78
C ALA A 289 -27.88 27.71 13.03
N VAL A 290 -26.64 27.72 13.52
CA VAL A 290 -25.86 26.51 13.83
C VAL A 290 -25.57 26.43 15.31
N CYS A 291 -25.91 25.30 15.93
CA CYS A 291 -25.57 25.04 17.33
C CYS A 291 -24.22 24.32 17.46
N THR A 292 -23.45 24.67 18.49
CA THR A 292 -22.17 24.02 18.83
C THR A 292 -22.11 23.69 20.31
N VAL A 293 -21.67 22.47 20.64
CA VAL A 293 -21.48 21.99 22.02
C VAL A 293 -20.00 21.72 22.32
N LYS A 294 -19.62 21.75 23.60
CA LYS A 294 -18.31 21.31 24.06
C LYS A 294 -18.47 19.96 24.77
N SER A 295 -17.68 18.95 24.40
CA SER A 295 -17.74 17.60 24.97
C SER A 295 -17.43 17.56 26.47
N THR A 296 -16.68 18.53 26.98
CA THR A 296 -16.26 18.63 28.38
C THR A 296 -17.22 19.38 29.30
N ASP A 297 -18.23 20.08 28.77
CA ASP A 297 -19.18 20.88 29.55
C ASP A 297 -20.63 20.54 29.15
N SER A 298 -21.25 19.64 29.93
CA SER A 298 -22.62 19.16 29.72
C SER A 298 -23.69 20.25 29.88
N CYS A 299 -23.34 21.41 30.42
CA CYS A 299 -24.25 22.52 30.63
C CYS A 299 -24.14 23.59 29.53
N PHE A 300 -23.11 23.57 28.69
CA PHE A 300 -22.79 24.65 27.75
C PHE A 300 -23.20 24.31 26.31
N PHE A 301 -23.77 25.31 25.62
CA PHE A 301 -23.92 25.31 24.17
C PHE A 301 -23.84 26.75 23.62
N SER A 302 -23.62 26.90 22.32
CA SER A 302 -23.73 28.18 21.65
C SER A 302 -24.45 28.10 20.32
N VAL A 303 -25.14 29.17 19.98
CA VAL A 303 -25.90 29.35 18.73
C VAL A 303 -25.19 30.42 17.91
N ARG A 304 -24.75 30.06 16.71
CA ARG A 304 -24.25 31.00 15.70
C ARG A 304 -25.40 31.32 14.74
N CYS A 305 -25.80 32.57 14.67
CA CYS A 305 -26.81 33.04 13.72
C CYS A 305 -26.17 33.34 12.34
N PHE A 306 -26.98 33.48 11.30
CA PHE A 306 -26.53 33.78 9.92
C PHE A 306 -25.66 35.05 9.81
N ASP A 307 -25.88 36.05 10.66
CA ASP A 307 -25.11 37.28 10.72
C ASP A 307 -23.77 37.13 11.48
N ASP A 308 -23.28 35.90 11.63
CA ASP A 308 -22.10 35.50 12.41
C ASP A 308 -22.16 35.86 13.91
N THR A 309 -23.30 36.31 14.43
CA THR A 309 -23.43 36.58 15.87
C THR A 309 -23.50 35.27 16.65
N VAL A 310 -22.65 35.14 17.68
CA VAL A 310 -22.58 33.95 18.53
C VAL A 310 -23.16 34.23 19.91
N HIS A 311 -24.21 33.50 20.25
CA HIS A 311 -24.91 33.56 21.53
C HIS A 311 -24.56 32.31 22.34
N ARG A 312 -23.88 32.47 23.48
CA ARG A 312 -23.47 31.34 24.34
C ARG A 312 -24.40 31.21 25.54
N PHE A 313 -24.77 29.98 25.84
CA PHE A 313 -25.73 29.62 26.87
C PHE A 313 -25.17 28.56 27.83
N LYS A 314 -25.60 28.61 29.10
CA LYS A 314 -25.38 27.59 30.11
C LYS A 314 -26.67 27.23 30.83
N ILE A 315 -26.88 25.95 31.03
CA ILE A 315 -28.06 25.41 31.72
C ILE A 315 -27.86 25.53 33.23
N PRO A 316 -28.87 26.01 33.99
CA PRO A 316 -28.84 25.97 35.44
C PRO A 316 -28.66 24.54 35.96
N LYS A 317 -27.79 24.33 36.95
CA LYS A 317 -27.47 23.00 37.48
C LYS A 317 -28.60 22.42 38.35
N ASN A 318 -29.74 22.09 37.78
CA ASN A 318 -30.77 21.25 38.41
C ASN A 318 -31.06 20.01 37.55
N ASN A 319 -31.60 18.96 38.18
CA ASN A 319 -31.59 17.56 37.76
C ASN A 319 -31.60 17.31 36.23
N LEU A 320 -30.49 16.69 35.76
CA LEU A 320 -30.16 16.22 34.39
C LEU A 320 -29.77 17.30 33.34
N PRO A 321 -28.64 18.03 33.53
CA PRO A 321 -28.19 19.08 32.62
C PRO A 321 -27.99 18.64 31.17
N SER A 322 -27.51 17.40 30.96
CA SER A 322 -27.28 16.86 29.61
C SER A 322 -28.59 16.68 28.85
N GLN A 323 -29.65 16.16 29.49
CA GLN A 323 -30.95 15.94 28.84
C GLN A 323 -31.62 17.28 28.52
N THR A 324 -31.60 18.22 29.47
CA THR A 324 -32.12 19.57 29.24
C THR A 324 -31.38 20.27 28.10
N ARG A 325 -30.08 20.03 27.94
CA ARG A 325 -29.29 20.57 26.82
C ARG A 325 -29.75 20.03 25.49
N GLU A 326 -29.91 18.71 25.39
CA GLU A 326 -30.40 18.09 24.15
C GLU A 326 -31.79 18.61 23.78
N SER A 327 -32.71 18.79 24.75
CA SER A 327 -34.03 19.37 24.47
C SER A 327 -33.97 20.83 23.98
N TRP A 328 -33.03 21.64 24.49
CA TRP A 328 -32.82 23.00 23.98
C TRP A 328 -32.24 23.00 22.56
N LEU A 329 -31.29 22.10 22.27
CA LEU A 329 -30.68 21.99 20.95
C LEU A 329 -31.70 21.54 19.90
N GLU A 330 -32.51 20.54 20.22
CA GLU A 330 -33.61 20.04 19.38
C GLU A 330 -34.62 21.17 19.09
N ALA A 331 -35.06 21.91 20.11
CA ALA A 331 -35.99 23.02 19.93
C ALA A 331 -35.42 24.16 19.05
N ILE A 332 -34.12 24.48 19.18
CA ILE A 332 -33.47 25.51 18.36
C ILE A 332 -33.32 25.04 16.91
N GLU A 333 -33.00 23.76 16.68
CA GLU A 333 -32.88 23.19 15.34
C GLU A 333 -34.24 23.18 14.62
N ASP A 334 -35.31 22.78 15.31
CA ASP A 334 -36.69 22.84 14.79
C ASP A 334 -37.09 24.28 14.41
N HIS A 335 -36.81 25.25 15.29
CA HIS A 335 -37.12 26.66 15.03
C HIS A 335 -36.22 27.27 13.94
N SER A 336 -34.96 26.85 13.82
CA SER A 336 -34.08 27.24 12.72
C SER A 336 -34.60 26.71 11.39
N ALA A 337 -35.03 25.45 11.33
CA ALA A 337 -35.59 24.85 10.12
C ALA A 337 -36.89 25.53 9.69
N TYR A 338 -37.76 25.85 10.66
CA TYR A 338 -38.97 26.64 10.43
C TYR A 338 -38.63 28.03 9.88
N SER A 339 -37.75 28.78 10.55
CA SER A 339 -37.32 30.12 10.11
C SER A 339 -36.75 30.11 8.69
N THR A 340 -35.87 29.15 8.37
CA THR A 340 -35.26 29.05 7.04
C THR A 340 -36.26 28.73 5.95
N HIS A 341 -37.23 27.84 6.20
CA HIS A 341 -38.23 27.45 5.21
C HIS A 341 -39.17 28.61 4.81
N TYR A 342 -39.63 29.40 5.79
CA TYR A 342 -40.53 30.53 5.53
C TYR A 342 -39.78 31.77 4.99
N CYS A 343 -38.55 32.05 5.44
CA CYS A 343 -37.75 33.16 4.91
C CYS A 343 -37.35 32.96 3.43
N THR A 344 -37.24 31.69 2.96
CA THR A 344 -36.95 31.39 1.55
C THR A 344 -38.17 31.49 0.63
N GLN A 345 -39.40 31.51 1.17
CA GLN A 345 -40.61 31.76 0.37
C GLN A 345 -40.90 33.26 0.20
N GLU A 346 -40.48 34.12 1.13
CA GLU A 346 -40.72 35.58 1.09
C GLU A 346 -39.71 36.40 0.27
N GLN A 347 -38.76 35.79 -0.44
CA GLN A 347 -37.82 36.52 -1.31
C GLN A 347 -38.21 36.55 -2.80
N LEU A 348 -39.44 36.17 -3.15
CA LEU A 348 -40.06 36.49 -4.43
C LEU A 348 -41.36 37.26 -4.18
N SER A 349 -41.31 38.54 -4.58
CA SER A 349 -42.37 39.56 -4.67
C SER A 349 -43.10 39.98 -3.40
N SER A 350 -42.94 41.28 -3.11
CA SER A 350 -43.94 42.10 -2.44
C SER A 350 -45.23 42.14 -3.24
N ASP A 351 -46.31 42.23 -2.47
CA ASP A 351 -47.66 42.66 -2.82
C ASP A 351 -48.66 41.58 -3.28
N ASP A 352 -49.72 41.56 -2.48
CA ASP A 352 -51.07 41.03 -2.65
C ASP A 352 -51.39 39.57 -2.27
N GLU A 353 -52.48 39.50 -1.50
CA GLU A 353 -53.11 38.37 -0.83
C GLU A 353 -53.71 37.33 -1.80
N ASP A 354 -53.91 36.13 -1.26
CA ASP A 354 -54.83 35.08 -1.70
C ASP A 354 -54.80 34.68 -3.20
N ASP A 355 -54.14 33.55 -3.50
CA ASP A 355 -54.84 32.40 -4.12
C ASP A 355 -53.90 31.19 -4.32
N ALA A 356 -54.49 30.00 -4.17
CA ALA A 356 -53.83 28.72 -4.35
C ALA A 356 -53.33 28.52 -5.80
N VAL A 357 -52.03 28.33 -6.00
CA VAL A 357 -51.46 28.07 -7.34
C VAL A 357 -51.45 26.57 -7.66
N SER A 358 -52.01 26.24 -8.82
CA SER A 358 -52.35 24.90 -9.30
C SER A 358 -51.22 24.18 -10.05
N VAL A 359 -51.41 22.87 -10.26
CA VAL A 359 -50.54 21.85 -10.89
C VAL A 359 -50.02 22.19 -12.31
N THR A 360 -50.48 23.27 -12.93
CA THR A 360 -50.11 23.66 -14.30
C THR A 360 -48.68 24.23 -14.44
N ASP A 361 -48.13 24.88 -13.41
CA ASP A 361 -46.80 25.53 -13.52
C ASP A 361 -45.61 24.54 -13.45
N LEU A 362 -45.83 23.35 -12.90
CA LEU A 362 -44.82 22.28 -12.87
C LEU A 362 -44.58 21.66 -14.26
N GLN A 363 -45.57 21.70 -15.16
CA GLN A 363 -45.44 21.17 -16.51
C GLN A 363 -44.63 22.09 -17.44
N ASP A 364 -44.74 23.40 -17.28
CA ASP A 364 -43.96 24.35 -18.08
C ASP A 364 -42.50 24.40 -17.61
N THR A 365 -42.25 24.24 -16.31
CA THR A 365 -40.89 24.15 -15.76
C THR A 365 -40.16 22.87 -16.21
N LEU A 366 -40.89 21.74 -16.34
CA LEU A 366 -40.34 20.49 -16.88
C LEU A 366 -40.07 20.58 -18.39
N LYS A 367 -40.91 21.28 -19.16
CA LYS A 367 -40.67 21.54 -20.59
C LYS A 367 -39.41 22.36 -20.82
N VAL A 368 -39.21 23.44 -20.07
CA VAL A 368 -38.02 24.29 -20.18
C VAL A 368 -36.75 23.51 -19.84
N ARG A 369 -36.81 22.59 -18.87
CA ARG A 369 -35.67 21.75 -18.48
C ARG A 369 -35.34 20.68 -19.52
N ASN A 370 -36.36 20.07 -20.14
CA ASN A 370 -36.15 19.10 -21.23
C ASN A 370 -35.58 19.76 -22.50
N LEU A 371 -36.05 20.97 -22.83
CA LEU A 371 -35.50 21.74 -23.95
C LEU A 371 -34.03 22.14 -23.73
N LYS A 372 -33.64 22.45 -22.48
CA LYS A 372 -32.22 22.69 -22.15
C LYS A 372 -31.39 21.42 -22.29
N LEU A 373 -31.93 20.25 -21.91
CA LEU A 373 -31.23 18.97 -22.01
C LEU A 373 -31.01 18.56 -23.48
N GLU A 374 -32.00 18.74 -24.35
CA GLU A 374 -31.86 18.50 -25.79
C GLU A 374 -30.83 19.43 -26.43
N HIS A 375 -30.82 20.71 -26.03
CA HIS A 375 -29.83 21.67 -26.52
C HIS A 375 -28.38 21.34 -26.07
N GLU A 376 -28.22 20.79 -24.86
CA GLU A 376 -26.93 20.30 -24.35
C GLU A 376 -26.45 19.05 -25.11
N GLN A 377 -27.37 18.14 -25.46
CA GLN A 377 -27.07 16.94 -26.24
C GLN A 377 -26.65 17.27 -27.68
N GLU A 378 -27.32 18.25 -28.32
CA GLU A 378 -26.93 18.72 -29.66
C GLU A 378 -25.54 19.37 -29.65
N LYS A 379 -25.21 20.16 -28.61
CA LYS A 379 -23.87 20.73 -28.43
C LYS A 379 -22.79 19.65 -28.28
N ASN A 380 -23.05 18.60 -27.51
CA ASN A 380 -22.11 17.49 -27.35
C ASN A 380 -21.93 16.69 -28.64
N LYS A 381 -22.98 16.55 -29.44
CA LYS A 381 -22.90 15.91 -30.76
C LYS A 381 -22.01 16.72 -31.71
N ILE A 382 -22.25 18.04 -31.82
CA ILE A 382 -21.42 18.96 -32.62
C ILE A 382 -19.96 18.93 -32.16
N LEU A 383 -19.71 18.88 -30.85
CA LEU A 383 -18.37 18.79 -30.30
C LEU A 383 -17.68 17.47 -30.68
N SER A 384 -18.41 16.35 -30.68
CA SER A 384 -17.86 15.05 -31.09
C SER A 384 -17.54 14.99 -32.59
N GLU A 385 -18.40 15.57 -33.44
CA GLU A 385 -18.18 15.64 -34.89
C GLU A 385 -16.98 16.55 -35.22
N ALA A 386 -16.79 17.65 -34.46
CA ALA A 386 -15.62 18.51 -34.59
C ALA A 386 -14.32 17.80 -34.17
N LEU A 387 -14.36 16.99 -33.10
CA LEU A 387 -13.23 16.16 -32.64
C LEU A 387 -12.87 15.08 -33.66
N GLU A 388 -13.86 14.47 -34.29
CA GLU A 388 -13.65 13.45 -35.32
C GLU A 388 -13.02 14.06 -36.57
N THR A 389 -13.47 15.26 -36.98
CA THR A 389 -12.90 16.03 -38.10
C THR A 389 -11.44 16.42 -37.85
N LEU A 390 -11.11 16.86 -36.64
CA LEU A 390 -9.74 17.17 -36.22
C LEU A 390 -8.83 15.92 -36.20
N ALA A 391 -9.39 14.76 -35.84
CA ALA A 391 -8.65 13.50 -35.86
C ALA A 391 -8.35 13.03 -37.29
N THR A 392 -9.26 13.22 -38.24
CA THR A 392 -9.01 12.94 -39.66
C THR A 392 -7.99 13.89 -40.27
N GLU A 393 -8.05 15.19 -39.97
CA GLU A 393 -7.06 16.17 -40.44
C GLU A 393 -5.65 15.86 -39.90
N HIS A 394 -5.54 15.44 -38.62
CA HIS A 394 -4.27 15.01 -38.03
C HIS A 394 -3.73 13.74 -38.70
N HIS A 395 -4.62 12.79 -39.03
CA HIS A 395 -4.24 11.56 -39.73
C HIS A 395 -3.78 11.82 -41.17
N GLU A 396 -4.40 12.77 -41.88
CA GLU A 396 -3.96 13.19 -43.22
C GLU A 396 -2.61 13.93 -43.21
N LEU A 397 -2.37 14.75 -42.19
CA LEU A 397 -1.07 15.40 -41.94
C LEU A 397 0.03 14.38 -41.67
N GLU A 398 -0.20 13.37 -40.82
CA GLU A 398 0.75 12.29 -40.56
C GLU A 398 1.08 11.47 -41.81
N GLN A 399 0.10 11.17 -42.66
CA GLN A 399 0.34 10.46 -43.92
C GLN A 399 1.15 11.29 -44.93
N SER A 400 1.09 12.62 -44.87
CA SER A 400 1.88 13.51 -45.71
C SER A 400 3.37 13.56 -45.33
N LEU A 401 3.70 13.36 -44.04
CA LEU A 401 5.08 13.36 -43.53
C LEU A 401 5.86 12.07 -43.84
N VAL A 402 5.19 10.98 -44.20
CA VAL A 402 5.82 9.66 -44.43
C VAL A 402 6.28 9.44 -45.89
N LYS A 403 6.00 10.37 -46.82
CA LYS A 403 6.36 10.23 -48.26
C LYS A 403 7.62 10.98 -48.73
N GLY A 404 8.45 11.51 -47.85
CA GLY A 404 9.75 12.11 -48.19
C GLY A 404 10.95 11.27 -47.73
N SER A 405 11.70 10.70 -48.67
CA SER A 405 12.82 9.75 -48.46
C SER A 405 14.05 10.26 -47.66
N PRO A 406 14.91 9.34 -47.12
CA PRO A 406 16.10 9.57 -46.27
C PRO A 406 17.43 9.54 -47.10
N PRO A 407 18.69 9.28 -46.61
CA PRO A 407 19.23 8.94 -45.26
C PRO A 407 20.65 9.52 -44.89
N LEU A 408 21.20 9.13 -43.72
CA LEU A 408 22.60 8.72 -43.37
C LEU A 408 22.81 8.90 -41.83
N SER A 409 23.56 8.14 -41.02
CA SER A 409 24.07 6.76 -40.91
C SER A 409 25.09 6.76 -39.72
N ILE A 410 25.28 5.62 -39.01
CA ILE A 410 26.54 5.20 -38.31
C ILE A 410 26.82 5.88 -36.92
N LEU A 411 27.22 5.23 -35.80
CA LEU A 411 28.05 4.02 -35.53
C LEU A 411 27.87 3.45 -34.09
N SER A 412 28.32 2.20 -33.92
CA SER A 412 28.45 1.36 -32.72
C SER A 412 29.63 1.72 -31.79
N GLU A 413 29.63 1.23 -30.53
CA GLU A 413 30.60 0.24 -29.99
C GLU A 413 30.53 0.04 -28.46
N GLU A 414 30.75 -1.22 -28.06
CA GLU A 414 31.08 -1.69 -26.71
C GLU A 414 32.59 -1.47 -26.42
N GLN A 415 32.97 -1.32 -25.13
CA GLN A 415 34.12 -1.98 -24.45
C GLN A 415 34.86 -1.14 -23.37
N PHE A 416 35.13 -1.83 -22.25
CA PHE A 416 36.33 -1.82 -21.38
C PHE A 416 36.48 -0.97 -20.07
N TYR A 417 36.54 -1.74 -18.95
CA TYR A 417 37.41 -1.78 -17.73
C TYR A 417 37.86 -0.52 -16.93
N ASP A 418 37.49 -0.55 -15.63
CA ASP A 418 38.30 -0.73 -14.39
C ASP A 418 39.45 0.22 -13.96
N ALA A 419 39.50 0.46 -12.63
CA ALA A 419 40.49 1.17 -11.78
C ALA A 419 40.72 2.67 -12.08
N VAL A 420 40.92 3.61 -11.13
CA VAL A 420 41.91 3.66 -10.05
C VAL A 420 41.47 4.63 -8.93
N SER A 421 41.92 4.32 -7.71
CA SER A 421 42.21 5.21 -6.56
C SER A 421 42.58 6.65 -6.92
N ASP A 422 42.06 7.62 -6.16
CA ASP A 422 42.92 8.70 -5.66
C ASP A 422 42.46 9.26 -4.30
N SER A 423 43.47 9.40 -3.46
CA SER A 423 43.49 9.94 -2.10
C SER A 423 43.97 11.38 -2.11
N GLU A 424 43.32 12.29 -1.39
CA GLU A 424 43.94 13.53 -0.93
C GLU A 424 43.71 13.76 0.57
N SER A 425 44.81 13.69 1.31
CA SER A 425 45.12 14.36 2.59
C SER A 425 45.43 15.84 2.31
N GLU A 426 45.33 16.87 3.16
CA GLU A 426 45.48 17.05 4.61
C GLU A 426 44.76 18.35 5.04
N LYS A 427 44.34 18.48 6.30
CA LYS A 427 45.00 19.38 7.28
C LYS A 427 44.42 19.27 8.68
N SER A 428 45.36 19.08 9.59
CA SER A 428 45.27 18.97 11.03
C SER A 428 45.08 20.32 11.71
N LEU A 429 44.36 20.33 12.84
CA LEU A 429 44.62 21.20 13.99
C LEU A 429 44.27 20.43 15.27
N SER A 430 45.20 20.52 16.23
CA SER A 430 45.38 19.68 17.41
C SER A 430 44.84 20.30 18.70
N GLY A 431 44.61 19.44 19.71
CA GLY A 431 44.51 19.76 21.15
C GLY A 431 43.19 19.24 21.74
N PHE A 432 43.12 18.49 22.83
CA PHE A 432 44.05 18.21 23.93
C PHE A 432 43.59 16.92 24.64
N GLU A 433 44.53 16.25 25.31
CA GLU A 433 44.40 14.96 26.01
C GLU A 433 43.46 15.00 27.22
N THR A 434 42.94 13.83 27.66
CA THR A 434 43.30 13.20 28.97
C THR A 434 42.64 11.81 29.09
N ALA A 435 43.46 10.84 29.48
CA ALA A 435 43.09 9.47 29.81
C ALA A 435 42.59 9.32 31.25
N ALA A 436 41.70 8.35 31.51
CA ALA A 436 41.70 7.57 32.75
C ALA A 436 40.87 6.28 32.57
N ALA A 437 41.56 5.14 32.66
CA ALA A 437 41.01 3.88 33.12
C ALA A 437 40.97 3.88 34.67
N TYR A 438 40.08 3.10 35.29
CA TYR A 438 40.16 2.40 36.60
C TYR A 438 38.71 1.94 36.92
N SER A 439 38.40 0.63 36.92
CA SER A 439 38.62 -0.42 37.93
C SER A 439 37.36 -0.73 38.74
N LEU A 440 37.16 -2.04 38.92
CA LEU A 440 36.18 -2.72 39.77
C LEU A 440 36.32 -2.33 41.25
N GLU A 441 35.22 -2.37 42.01
CA GLU A 441 35.01 -3.30 43.14
C GLU A 441 33.64 -3.08 43.81
N ASP A 442 32.82 -4.14 43.75
CA ASP A 442 32.18 -4.91 44.83
C ASP A 442 31.54 -4.29 46.10
N SER A 443 30.66 -5.12 46.68
CA SER A 443 29.92 -5.05 47.96
C SER A 443 28.51 -4.39 47.90
N MET A 444 27.46 -4.89 48.56
CA MET A 444 27.32 -5.97 49.53
C MET A 444 25.86 -6.42 49.65
N ASP A 445 25.74 -7.64 50.16
CA ASP A 445 24.59 -8.52 50.41
C ASP A 445 23.45 -7.94 51.29
N SER A 446 22.23 -8.44 51.08
CA SER A 446 21.15 -8.53 52.11
C SER A 446 20.05 -9.48 51.63
N LYS A 447 19.89 -10.58 52.37
CA LYS A 447 18.91 -11.67 52.23
C LYS A 447 17.65 -11.46 53.09
N ASP A 448 16.66 -12.32 52.81
CA ASP A 448 15.42 -12.69 53.54
C ASP A 448 14.16 -11.89 53.12
N THR A 449 13.02 -12.48 52.71
CA THR A 449 12.28 -13.62 53.28
C THR A 449 11.29 -14.25 52.26
N ILE A 450 10.87 -15.49 52.55
CA ILE A 450 10.12 -16.50 51.76
C ILE A 450 8.58 -16.35 51.86
N THR A 451 7.86 -16.96 50.88
CA THR A 451 6.43 -17.39 50.77
C THR A 451 5.45 -16.35 50.19
N SER A 452 4.53 -16.61 49.25
CA SER A 452 3.77 -17.83 48.88
C SER A 452 3.20 -17.75 47.43
N SER A 453 3.20 -18.90 46.75
CA SER A 453 2.37 -19.41 45.63
C SER A 453 1.30 -18.53 44.93
N MET A 454 1.21 -18.61 43.59
CA MET A 454 0.20 -19.41 42.85
C MET A 454 0.61 -19.60 41.36
N SER A 455 0.39 -20.83 40.89
CA SER A 455 0.55 -21.43 39.56
C SER A 455 -0.39 -20.81 38.51
N GLU A 456 -0.05 -20.78 37.21
CA GLU A 456 -0.38 -21.76 36.13
C GLU A 456 0.10 -21.11 34.81
N GLU A 457 0.56 -21.72 33.72
CA GLU A 457 0.87 -23.08 33.27
C GLU A 457 1.89 -22.92 32.12
N LYS A 458 3.01 -23.64 32.16
CA LYS A 458 4.04 -23.67 31.11
C LYS A 458 3.83 -24.94 30.29
N VAL A 459 3.27 -24.83 29.08
CA VAL A 459 3.20 -25.96 28.15
C VAL A 459 4.60 -26.19 27.58
N CYS A 460 5.34 -27.15 28.14
CA CYS A 460 6.60 -27.63 27.61
C CYS A 460 6.31 -28.90 26.80
N GLY A 461 6.34 -28.80 25.47
CA GLY A 461 6.22 -29.95 24.58
C GLY A 461 7.55 -30.69 24.49
N SER A 462 7.74 -31.71 25.31
CA SER A 462 8.77 -32.73 25.12
C SER A 462 8.42 -33.59 23.89
N GLY A 463 9.37 -33.73 22.95
CA GLY A 463 9.19 -34.57 21.77
C GLY A 463 9.05 -36.05 22.13
N GLU A 464 7.87 -36.61 21.92
CA GLU A 464 7.65 -38.06 21.93
C GLU A 464 8.03 -38.64 20.56
N ALA A 465 9.04 -39.51 20.53
CA ALA A 465 9.38 -40.31 19.37
C ALA A 465 8.31 -41.39 19.13
N LEU A 466 7.82 -41.52 17.90
CA LEU A 466 7.04 -42.69 17.49
C LEU A 466 7.98 -43.91 17.47
N SER A 467 7.42 -45.11 17.68
CA SER A 467 8.13 -46.41 17.73
C SER A 467 8.97 -46.78 16.49
N ASN A 468 9.02 -45.91 15.49
CA ASN A 468 9.69 -46.10 14.20
C ASN A 468 10.92 -45.20 14.02
N GLY A 469 11.33 -44.42 15.03
CA GLY A 469 12.56 -43.62 15.00
C GLY A 469 12.52 -42.32 14.19
N ILE A 470 11.37 -41.96 13.61
CA ILE A 470 11.20 -40.69 12.87
C ILE A 470 10.96 -39.55 13.86
N LYS A 471 11.87 -38.55 13.86
CA LYS A 471 11.78 -37.34 14.68
C LYS A 471 10.60 -36.49 14.21
N LYS A 472 9.72 -36.11 15.14
CA LYS A 472 8.54 -35.28 14.84
C LYS A 472 8.94 -33.80 14.82
N HIS A 473 8.77 -33.14 13.68
CA HIS A 473 9.03 -31.70 13.53
C HIS A 473 7.91 -30.84 14.11
N ARG A 474 8.23 -29.60 14.51
CA ARG A 474 7.22 -28.64 14.97
C ARG A 474 6.19 -28.31 13.88
N THR A 475 4.95 -28.11 14.29
CA THR A 475 3.80 -27.79 13.42
C THR A 475 3.26 -26.37 13.61
N SER A 476 3.94 -25.57 14.43
CA SER A 476 3.61 -24.16 14.71
C SER A 476 4.86 -23.42 15.17
N LEU A 477 4.90 -22.11 14.94
CA LEU A 477 5.90 -21.25 15.57
C LEU A 477 5.54 -20.96 17.04
N PRO A 478 6.50 -20.53 17.87
CA PRO A 478 6.25 -20.18 19.28
C PRO A 478 5.26 -19.02 19.47
N SER A 479 5.26 -18.04 18.55
CA SER A 479 4.34 -16.91 18.54
C SER A 479 3.66 -16.74 17.18
N PRO A 480 2.38 -16.31 17.13
CA PRO A 480 1.76 -15.89 15.89
C PRO A 480 2.43 -14.63 15.33
N MET A 481 2.23 -14.39 14.04
CA MET A 481 2.66 -13.16 13.39
C MET A 481 1.89 -11.94 13.92
N PHE A 482 2.55 -10.80 14.02
CA PHE A 482 1.92 -9.52 14.37
C PHE A 482 1.04 -9.00 13.23
N SER A 483 0.07 -8.15 13.59
CA SER A 483 -0.77 -7.43 12.62
C SER A 483 0.08 -6.48 11.79
N ARG A 484 0.14 -6.69 10.47
CA ARG A 484 0.82 -5.77 9.53
C ARG A 484 -0.03 -4.55 9.17
N ASN A 485 -1.28 -4.48 9.62
CA ASN A 485 -2.24 -3.44 9.23
C ASN A 485 -1.91 -2.05 9.78
N ASP A 486 -1.02 -1.95 10.77
CA ASP A 486 -0.64 -0.69 11.40
C ASP A 486 0.59 -0.02 10.74
N PHE A 487 1.21 -0.67 9.74
CA PHE A 487 2.44 -0.20 9.12
C PHE A 487 2.41 -0.27 7.59
N SER A 488 2.62 0.87 6.93
CA SER A 488 2.72 0.95 5.48
C SER A 488 4.18 0.80 5.02
N ILE A 489 4.47 -0.14 4.10
CA ILE A 489 5.78 -0.28 3.41
C ILE A 489 6.21 1.06 2.79
N TRP A 490 5.25 1.82 2.30
CA TRP A 490 5.46 3.15 1.72
C TRP A 490 6.06 4.15 2.72
N SER A 491 5.73 4.07 4.01
CA SER A 491 6.29 4.96 5.03
C SER A 491 7.81 4.81 5.20
N ILE A 492 8.35 3.64 4.84
CA ILE A 492 9.78 3.32 4.89
C ILE A 492 10.42 3.52 3.52
N LEU A 493 9.80 3.04 2.44
CA LEU A 493 10.27 3.34 1.08
C LEU A 493 10.38 4.86 0.84
N ARG A 494 9.49 5.67 1.43
CA ARG A 494 9.55 7.14 1.43
C ARG A 494 10.80 7.71 2.12
N LYS A 495 11.25 7.10 3.22
CA LYS A 495 12.50 7.49 3.92
C LYS A 495 13.78 7.06 3.17
N CYS A 496 13.60 6.37 2.06
CA CYS A 496 14.63 5.60 1.37
C CYS A 496 14.81 6.02 -0.10
N ILE A 497 14.04 7.02 -0.55
CA ILE A 497 14.12 7.58 -1.89
C ILE A 497 15.48 8.28 -2.05
N GLY A 498 16.27 7.87 -3.05
CA GLY A 498 17.63 8.38 -3.30
C GLY A 498 18.77 7.46 -2.83
N MET A 499 18.49 6.38 -2.09
CA MET A 499 19.50 5.38 -1.68
C MET A 499 19.35 4.08 -2.51
N GLU A 500 20.45 3.36 -2.76
CA GLU A 500 20.36 1.99 -3.27
C GLU A 500 19.55 1.12 -2.29
N LEU A 501 18.45 0.51 -2.74
CA LEU A 501 17.54 -0.35 -1.96
C LEU A 501 18.27 -1.44 -1.14
N SER A 502 19.48 -1.83 -1.54
CA SER A 502 20.32 -2.82 -0.85
C SER A 502 21.03 -2.28 0.41
N LYS A 503 21.16 -0.96 0.56
CA LYS A 503 21.85 -0.29 1.68
C LYS A 503 20.93 0.07 2.84
N ILE A 504 19.63 -0.22 2.73
CA ILE A 504 18.60 0.14 3.68
C ILE A 504 18.19 -1.07 4.51
N THR A 505 18.30 -0.94 5.83
CA THR A 505 17.77 -1.91 6.78
C THR A 505 16.25 -1.85 6.80
N MET A 506 15.59 -2.80 6.12
CA MET A 506 14.14 -2.96 6.22
C MET A 506 13.74 -3.21 7.68
N PRO A 507 12.72 -2.53 8.23
CA PRO A 507 12.24 -2.83 9.58
C PRO A 507 11.81 -4.29 9.73
N VAL A 508 12.08 -4.86 10.90
CA VAL A 508 11.81 -6.28 11.22
C VAL A 508 10.36 -6.66 10.96
N ILE A 509 9.43 -5.72 11.09
CA ILE A 509 8.00 -5.95 10.84
C ILE A 509 7.65 -6.36 9.39
N PHE A 510 8.52 -6.08 8.41
CA PHE A 510 8.33 -6.58 7.04
C PHE A 510 8.98 -7.92 6.80
N ASN A 511 9.76 -8.39 7.77
CA ASN A 511 10.37 -9.68 7.69
C ASN A 511 9.35 -10.80 7.97
N GLU A 512 9.77 -12.00 7.62
CA GLU A 512 9.31 -13.25 8.20
C GLU A 512 10.48 -13.87 8.98
N PRO A 513 10.24 -14.72 9.99
CA PRO A 513 11.28 -15.27 10.85
C PRO A 513 12.06 -16.42 10.18
N LEU A 514 12.56 -16.18 8.97
CA LEU A 514 13.46 -17.07 8.22
C LEU A 514 14.57 -16.26 7.55
N SER A 515 15.77 -16.81 7.50
CA SER A 515 16.86 -16.32 6.66
C SER A 515 16.57 -16.60 5.18
N PHE A 516 17.15 -15.83 4.27
CA PHE A 516 17.05 -16.15 2.83
C PHE A 516 17.65 -17.53 2.51
N LEU A 517 18.65 -17.99 3.26
CA LEU A 517 19.20 -19.35 3.12
C LEU A 517 18.14 -20.43 3.40
N GLN A 518 17.31 -20.20 4.43
CA GLN A 518 16.17 -21.07 4.76
C GLN A 518 15.09 -20.98 3.68
N ARG A 519 14.77 -19.78 3.18
CA ARG A 519 13.81 -19.61 2.07
C ARG A 519 14.25 -20.37 0.81
N LEU A 520 15.56 -20.39 0.49
CA LEU A 520 16.10 -21.17 -0.62
C LEU A 520 15.99 -22.69 -0.38
N THR A 521 16.11 -23.13 0.88
CA THR A 521 15.96 -24.55 1.24
C THR A 521 14.55 -25.08 0.96
N GLU A 522 13.53 -24.20 0.91
CA GLU A 522 12.16 -24.59 0.52
C GLU A 522 12.08 -25.19 -0.89
N TYR A 523 13.10 -25.02 -1.75
CA TYR A 523 13.22 -25.73 -3.02
C TYR A 523 13.14 -27.26 -2.85
N MET A 524 13.57 -27.77 -1.70
CA MET A 524 13.61 -29.19 -1.38
C MET A 524 12.31 -29.75 -0.76
N GLU A 525 11.24 -28.95 -0.65
CA GLU A 525 9.96 -29.41 -0.06
C GLU A 525 9.39 -30.65 -0.77
N HIS A 526 9.58 -30.75 -2.09
CA HIS A 526 9.04 -31.83 -2.92
C HIS A 526 10.15 -32.75 -3.48
N THR A 527 11.19 -33.02 -2.69
CA THR A 527 12.35 -33.85 -3.08
C THR A 527 11.97 -35.26 -3.57
N TYR A 528 10.82 -35.80 -3.15
CA TYR A 528 10.30 -37.07 -3.66
C TYR A 528 10.16 -37.12 -5.18
N LEU A 529 10.02 -35.97 -5.86
CA LEU A 529 10.00 -35.88 -7.32
C LEU A 529 11.36 -36.20 -7.93
N ILE A 530 12.46 -35.84 -7.26
CA ILE A 530 13.82 -36.19 -7.67
C ILE A 530 14.05 -37.68 -7.49
N HIS A 531 13.70 -38.25 -6.32
CA HIS A 531 13.79 -39.70 -6.09
C HIS A 531 12.97 -40.49 -7.12
N LYS A 532 11.76 -40.01 -7.44
CA LYS A 532 10.94 -40.57 -8.51
C LYS A 532 11.65 -40.48 -9.85
N ALA A 533 12.22 -39.33 -10.21
CA ALA A 533 13.01 -39.19 -11.43
C ALA A 533 14.17 -40.20 -11.48
N SER A 534 14.93 -40.37 -10.40
CA SER A 534 16.04 -41.32 -10.35
C SER A 534 15.57 -42.77 -10.55
N SER A 535 14.39 -43.14 -10.07
CA SER A 535 13.84 -44.50 -10.25
C SER A 535 13.34 -44.83 -11.67
N LEU A 536 13.18 -43.83 -12.55
CA LEU A 536 12.54 -44.01 -13.86
C LEU A 536 13.56 -44.28 -14.97
N SER A 537 13.22 -45.23 -15.86
CA SER A 537 14.08 -45.63 -16.99
C SER A 537 13.96 -44.70 -18.20
N SER A 538 12.77 -44.15 -18.46
CA SER A 538 12.50 -43.25 -19.58
C SER A 538 13.06 -41.84 -19.34
N THR A 539 13.87 -41.35 -20.28
CA THR A 539 14.45 -39.98 -20.23
C THR A 539 13.36 -38.91 -20.17
N THR A 540 12.30 -39.07 -20.98
CA THR A 540 11.15 -38.17 -21.01
C THR A 540 10.40 -38.15 -19.67
N GLU A 541 10.19 -39.31 -19.03
CA GLU A 541 9.50 -39.37 -17.74
C GLU A 541 10.35 -38.78 -16.61
N ARG A 542 11.69 -38.95 -16.67
CA ARG A 542 12.62 -38.22 -15.81
C ARG A 542 12.48 -36.72 -16.01
N MET A 543 12.51 -36.24 -17.26
CA MET A 543 12.33 -34.81 -17.57
C MET A 543 10.98 -34.27 -17.08
N GLN A 544 9.89 -35.05 -17.13
CA GLN A 544 8.60 -34.68 -16.52
C GLN A 544 8.72 -34.49 -15.01
N CYS A 545 9.41 -35.39 -14.31
CA CYS A 545 9.62 -35.29 -12.86
C CYS A 545 10.53 -34.12 -12.50
N VAL A 546 11.60 -33.87 -13.27
CA VAL A 546 12.48 -32.71 -13.08
C VAL A 546 11.74 -31.40 -13.35
N ALA A 547 10.91 -31.34 -14.38
CA ALA A 547 10.05 -30.17 -14.65
C ALA A 547 9.04 -29.93 -13.52
N ALA A 548 8.42 -31.00 -13.00
CA ALA A 548 7.55 -30.92 -11.84
C ALA A 548 8.30 -30.42 -10.60
N PHE A 549 9.52 -30.91 -10.37
CA PHE A 549 10.38 -30.45 -9.27
C PHE A 549 10.68 -28.95 -9.39
N ALA A 550 11.13 -28.49 -10.56
CA ALA A 550 11.44 -27.08 -10.82
C ALA A 550 10.24 -26.15 -10.59
N VAL A 551 9.02 -26.56 -10.99
CA VAL A 551 7.79 -25.80 -10.70
C VAL A 551 7.46 -25.85 -9.21
N SER A 552 7.56 -27.01 -8.58
CA SER A 552 7.23 -27.19 -7.16
C SER A 552 8.15 -26.44 -6.21
N ALA A 553 9.43 -26.27 -6.58
CA ALA A 553 10.45 -25.58 -5.80
C ALA A 553 10.05 -24.11 -5.53
N VAL A 554 9.31 -23.49 -6.45
CA VAL A 554 8.88 -22.09 -6.32
C VAL A 554 7.40 -21.96 -5.90
N ALA A 555 6.73 -23.06 -5.54
CA ALA A 555 5.30 -23.05 -5.21
C ALA A 555 4.98 -22.39 -3.86
N SER A 556 5.85 -22.55 -2.87
CA SER A 556 5.61 -22.08 -1.49
C SER A 556 5.51 -20.55 -1.36
N GLN A 557 5.91 -19.82 -2.40
CA GLN A 557 5.97 -18.35 -2.43
C GLN A 557 4.60 -17.67 -2.41
N TRP A 558 3.52 -18.38 -2.78
CA TRP A 558 2.16 -17.82 -2.81
C TRP A 558 1.77 -17.22 -1.45
N GLU A 559 1.23 -16.00 -1.38
CA GLU A 559 0.87 -15.29 -0.12
C GLU A 559 2.02 -15.06 0.90
N ARG A 560 3.26 -15.47 0.61
CA ARG A 560 4.45 -15.26 1.46
C ARG A 560 5.07 -13.89 1.21
N THR A 561 4.31 -12.84 1.54
CA THR A 561 4.70 -11.43 1.31
C THR A 561 5.74 -10.90 2.30
N GLY A 562 6.10 -11.69 3.33
CA GLY A 562 7.20 -11.35 4.23
C GLY A 562 8.55 -11.49 3.55
N LYS A 563 9.43 -10.51 3.76
CA LYS A 563 10.81 -10.56 3.28
C LYS A 563 11.64 -11.49 4.21
N PRO A 564 12.32 -12.53 3.72
CA PRO A 564 13.26 -13.24 4.57
C PRO A 564 14.39 -12.31 5.04
N PHE A 565 15.03 -12.61 6.16
CA PHE A 565 16.20 -11.86 6.63
C PHE A 565 17.33 -11.98 5.61
N ASN A 566 17.97 -10.85 5.31
CA ASN A 566 19.18 -10.84 4.51
C ASN A 566 20.28 -11.59 5.29
N PRO A 567 20.86 -12.68 4.76
CA PRO A 567 21.91 -13.42 5.46
C PRO A 567 23.15 -12.54 5.64
N LEU A 568 23.85 -12.71 6.76
CA LEU A 568 25.15 -12.09 6.97
C LEU A 568 26.21 -12.79 6.10
N LEU A 569 27.28 -12.10 5.71
CA LEU A 569 28.39 -12.69 4.97
C LEU A 569 29.04 -13.81 5.81
N GLY A 570 29.11 -15.03 5.27
CA GLY A 570 29.58 -16.22 5.98
C GLY A 570 28.53 -16.89 6.88
N GLU A 571 27.29 -16.40 6.89
CA GLU A 571 26.15 -17.11 7.46
C GLU A 571 25.96 -18.44 6.71
N THR A 572 25.70 -19.50 7.47
CA THR A 572 25.43 -20.84 6.93
C THR A 572 24.05 -21.29 7.35
N TYR A 573 23.51 -22.28 6.65
CA TYR A 573 22.33 -23.01 7.09
C TYR A 573 22.40 -24.44 6.60
N GLU A 574 22.18 -25.40 7.51
CA GLU A 574 22.01 -26.80 7.16
C GLU A 574 20.59 -27.32 7.36
N LEU A 575 20.22 -28.35 6.61
CA LEU A 575 19.02 -29.14 6.85
C LEU A 575 19.29 -30.61 6.52
N ILE A 576 18.99 -31.50 7.45
CA ILE A 576 18.97 -32.95 7.22
C ILE A 576 17.52 -33.42 7.40
N ARG A 577 16.97 -34.11 6.39
CA ARG A 577 15.62 -34.67 6.42
C ARG A 577 15.67 -36.13 6.04
N ASP A 578 15.86 -36.98 7.05
CA ASP A 578 15.90 -38.44 6.88
C ASP A 578 14.59 -38.99 6.29
N ASP A 579 13.45 -38.40 6.69
CA ASP A 579 12.13 -38.76 6.18
C ASP A 579 11.91 -38.39 4.71
N LEU A 580 12.64 -37.39 4.20
CA LEU A 580 12.62 -36.97 2.79
C LEU A 580 13.86 -37.42 2.01
N GLY A 581 14.82 -38.09 2.65
CA GLY A 581 15.98 -38.69 1.99
C GLY A 581 17.05 -37.73 1.50
N PHE A 582 17.23 -36.54 2.10
CA PHE A 582 18.29 -35.60 1.68
C PHE A 582 18.97 -34.85 2.84
N ARG A 583 20.15 -34.30 2.55
CA ARG A 583 20.77 -33.24 3.35
C ARG A 583 21.15 -32.05 2.46
N LEU A 584 21.12 -30.84 3.01
CA LEU A 584 21.41 -29.59 2.33
C LEU A 584 22.29 -28.69 3.20
N LEU A 585 23.25 -28.04 2.56
CA LEU A 585 24.06 -26.95 3.08
C LEU A 585 23.86 -25.71 2.23
N SER A 586 23.86 -24.55 2.86
CA SER A 586 23.95 -23.26 2.18
C SER A 586 24.85 -22.28 2.92
N GLU A 587 25.49 -21.37 2.18
CA GLU A 587 26.37 -20.31 2.69
C GLU A 587 26.08 -18.99 1.95
N GLN A 588 26.08 -17.89 2.69
CA GLN A 588 26.12 -16.55 2.10
C GLN A 588 27.55 -16.22 1.67
N VAL A 589 27.85 -16.52 0.41
CA VAL A 589 29.19 -16.42 -0.18
C VAL A 589 29.59 -14.99 -0.54
N SER A 590 28.62 -14.11 -0.79
CA SER A 590 28.86 -12.69 -1.07
C SER A 590 27.74 -11.82 -0.54
N HIS A 591 28.04 -10.59 -0.13
CA HIS A 591 27.05 -9.59 0.32
C HIS A 591 26.85 -8.45 -0.69
N HIS A 592 27.83 -8.15 -1.55
CA HIS A 592 27.74 -7.14 -2.60
C HIS A 592 28.35 -7.67 -3.92
N PRO A 593 27.54 -8.19 -4.85
CA PRO A 593 26.10 -8.44 -4.73
C PRO A 593 25.78 -9.57 -3.72
N PRO A 594 24.55 -9.64 -3.16
CA PRO A 594 24.17 -10.70 -2.24
C PRO A 594 23.98 -12.02 -2.99
N ILE A 595 24.91 -12.96 -2.81
CA ILE A 595 24.88 -14.30 -3.42
C ILE A 595 24.80 -15.34 -2.31
N SER A 596 23.81 -16.22 -2.42
CA SER A 596 23.66 -17.40 -1.56
C SER A 596 23.93 -18.64 -2.39
N ALA A 597 24.89 -19.46 -1.97
CA ALA A 597 25.18 -20.76 -2.60
C ALA A 597 24.54 -21.88 -1.78
N PHE A 598 24.08 -22.93 -2.44
CA PHE A 598 23.54 -24.11 -1.78
C PHE A 598 23.99 -25.40 -2.48
N TYR A 599 24.04 -26.47 -1.71
CA TYR A 599 24.38 -27.82 -2.14
C TYR A 599 23.53 -28.82 -1.36
N ALA A 600 22.80 -29.66 -2.06
CA ALA A 600 22.00 -30.73 -1.52
C ALA A 600 22.36 -32.06 -2.16
N GLU A 601 22.30 -33.13 -1.39
CA GLU A 601 22.57 -34.48 -1.84
C GLU A 601 21.55 -35.46 -1.25
N GLY A 602 21.15 -36.44 -2.05
CA GLY A 602 20.32 -37.55 -1.57
C GLY A 602 21.11 -38.42 -0.61
N LEU A 603 20.49 -38.84 0.50
CA LEU A 603 21.14 -39.70 1.51
C LEU A 603 21.51 -41.07 0.95
N ASN A 604 20.83 -41.51 -0.11
CA ASN A 604 21.13 -42.74 -0.85
C ASN A 604 22.07 -42.51 -2.05
N ASN A 605 22.63 -41.31 -2.18
CA ASN A 605 23.54 -40.93 -3.26
C ASN A 605 22.92 -41.12 -4.66
N ASP A 606 21.62 -40.85 -4.78
CA ASP A 606 20.86 -40.96 -6.03
C ASP A 606 20.83 -39.63 -6.82
N PHE A 607 20.97 -38.49 -6.12
CA PHE A 607 21.02 -37.18 -6.75
C PHE A 607 21.94 -36.18 -6.03
N VAL A 608 22.35 -35.15 -6.76
CA VAL A 608 22.94 -33.91 -6.24
C VAL A 608 22.18 -32.72 -6.82
N PHE A 609 21.78 -31.77 -5.99
CA PHE A 609 21.11 -30.54 -6.41
C PHE A 609 21.83 -29.32 -5.84
N HIS A 610 22.32 -28.44 -6.69
CA HIS A 610 23.14 -27.30 -6.28
C HIS A 610 22.92 -26.07 -7.16
N GLY A 611 23.40 -24.94 -6.68
CA GLY A 611 23.46 -23.71 -7.43
C GLY A 611 23.69 -22.50 -6.54
N SER A 612 23.66 -21.34 -7.16
CA SER A 612 23.78 -20.05 -6.47
C SER A 612 22.70 -19.08 -6.92
N ILE A 613 22.19 -18.24 -6.01
CA ILE A 613 21.13 -17.28 -6.30
C ILE A 613 21.57 -15.87 -5.88
N TYR A 614 21.48 -14.95 -6.83
CA TYR A 614 21.52 -13.51 -6.64
C TYR A 614 20.15 -12.91 -6.98
N PRO A 615 19.33 -12.53 -5.98
CA PRO A 615 18.04 -11.90 -6.22
C PRO A 615 18.23 -10.42 -6.62
N LYS A 616 18.26 -10.13 -7.92
CA LYS A 616 18.37 -8.76 -8.42
C LYS A 616 17.01 -8.07 -8.33
N LEU A 617 16.93 -7.03 -7.48
CA LEU A 617 15.70 -6.27 -7.27
C LEU A 617 15.57 -5.10 -8.27
N LYS A 618 14.36 -4.89 -8.79
CA LYS A 618 13.97 -3.73 -9.62
C LYS A 618 12.62 -3.19 -9.13
N PHE A 619 12.50 -1.88 -9.00
CA PHE A 619 11.27 -1.22 -8.55
C PHE A 619 10.55 -0.58 -9.76
N TRP A 620 9.27 -0.91 -9.93
CA TRP A 620 8.42 -0.49 -11.05
C TRP A 620 7.23 0.34 -10.57
N GLY A 621 7.47 1.34 -9.72
CA GLY A 621 6.41 2.17 -9.15
C GLY A 621 5.56 1.41 -8.14
N LYS A 622 4.52 0.69 -8.58
CA LYS A 622 3.59 -0.06 -7.69
C LYS A 622 4.05 -1.49 -7.37
N SER A 623 5.12 -1.99 -8.00
CA SER A 623 5.58 -3.38 -7.85
C SER A 623 7.10 -3.49 -7.71
N VAL A 624 7.59 -4.53 -7.03
CA VAL A 624 9.03 -4.90 -6.98
C VAL A 624 9.21 -6.23 -7.69
N GLU A 625 10.05 -6.25 -8.71
CA GLU A 625 10.54 -7.48 -9.33
C GLU A 625 11.82 -7.95 -8.62
N ALA A 626 11.86 -9.24 -8.33
CA ALA A 626 13.04 -9.98 -7.91
C ALA A 626 13.39 -11.00 -9.00
N GLU A 627 14.46 -10.72 -9.73
CA GLU A 627 15.01 -11.60 -10.77
C GLU A 627 16.06 -12.52 -10.11
N PRO A 628 15.78 -13.83 -9.93
CA PRO A 628 16.70 -14.76 -9.29
C PRO A 628 17.80 -15.18 -10.27
N LYS A 629 18.93 -14.47 -10.25
CA LYS A 629 20.06 -14.77 -11.13
C LYS A 629 20.86 -15.96 -10.59
N GLY A 630 21.10 -16.93 -11.46
CA GLY A 630 21.95 -18.08 -11.21
C GLY A 630 21.38 -19.36 -11.78
N THR A 631 22.26 -20.33 -12.01
CA THR A 631 21.91 -21.62 -12.62
C THR A 631 21.63 -22.64 -11.53
N MET A 632 20.48 -23.28 -11.59
CA MET A 632 20.17 -24.47 -10.81
C MET A 632 20.68 -25.70 -11.56
N THR A 633 21.36 -26.60 -10.86
CA THR A 633 21.93 -27.82 -11.41
C THR A 633 21.44 -29.02 -10.62
N LEU A 634 20.77 -29.95 -11.29
CA LEU A 634 20.36 -31.23 -10.72
C LEU A 634 21.07 -32.36 -11.46
N GLU A 635 21.80 -33.19 -10.73
CA GLU A 635 22.49 -34.37 -11.23
C GLU A 635 21.77 -35.61 -10.73
N LEU A 636 21.34 -36.49 -11.63
CA LEU A 636 20.83 -37.82 -11.32
C LEU A 636 21.97 -38.82 -11.50
N LEU A 637 22.57 -39.24 -10.39
CA LEU A 637 23.85 -39.93 -10.37
C LEU A 637 23.79 -41.31 -11.00
N GLU A 638 22.72 -42.07 -10.75
CA GLU A 638 22.50 -43.40 -11.33
C GLU A 638 22.45 -43.36 -12.87
N HIS A 639 21.96 -42.25 -13.43
CA HIS A 639 21.82 -42.07 -14.87
C HIS A 639 23.01 -41.35 -15.50
N ASN A 640 23.91 -40.78 -14.71
CA ASN A 640 24.96 -39.86 -15.19
C ASN A 640 24.37 -38.72 -16.04
N GLU A 641 23.25 -38.14 -15.58
CA GLU A 641 22.52 -37.08 -16.26
C GLU A 641 22.53 -35.80 -15.42
N ALA A 642 22.72 -34.67 -16.09
CA ALA A 642 22.65 -33.36 -15.45
C ALA A 642 21.60 -32.50 -16.14
N TYR A 643 20.83 -31.78 -15.33
CA TYR A 643 19.76 -30.89 -15.74
C TYR A 643 20.06 -29.49 -15.23
N THR A 644 19.96 -28.48 -16.10
CA THR A 644 20.16 -27.09 -15.68
C THR A 644 19.02 -26.20 -16.11
N TRP A 645 18.66 -25.24 -15.25
CA TRP A 645 17.66 -24.20 -15.54
C TRP A 645 17.89 -22.94 -14.70
N THR A 646 17.14 -21.89 -14.99
CA THR A 646 17.05 -20.67 -14.18
C THR A 646 15.62 -20.51 -13.67
N ASN A 647 15.45 -20.00 -12.45
CA ASN A 647 14.12 -19.80 -11.86
C ASN A 647 13.37 -18.62 -12.51
N PRO A 648 12.02 -18.61 -12.48
CA PRO A 648 11.23 -17.50 -13.02
C PRO A 648 11.39 -16.23 -12.17
N THR A 649 11.09 -15.08 -12.76
CA THR A 649 11.05 -13.80 -12.05
C THR A 649 9.88 -13.80 -11.08
N CYS A 650 10.11 -13.33 -9.86
CA CYS A 650 9.08 -13.10 -8.85
C CYS A 650 8.73 -11.61 -8.82
N CYS A 651 7.45 -11.26 -8.80
CA CYS A 651 7.00 -9.88 -8.68
C CYS A 651 6.07 -9.74 -7.46
N VAL A 652 6.33 -8.73 -6.64
CA VAL A 652 5.46 -8.35 -5.52
C VAL A 652 4.71 -7.10 -5.92
N HIS A 653 3.40 -7.20 -6.04
CA HIS A 653 2.52 -6.09 -6.43
C HIS A 653 2.01 -5.33 -5.21
N ASN A 654 1.52 -4.10 -5.44
CA ASN A 654 0.89 -3.24 -4.45
C ASN A 654 1.81 -2.88 -3.26
N ILE A 655 3.11 -2.71 -3.50
CA ILE A 655 4.10 -2.40 -2.45
C ILE A 655 3.94 -0.99 -1.83
N ILE A 656 3.19 -0.11 -2.49
CA ILE A 656 2.92 1.25 -2.02
C ILE A 656 1.58 1.31 -1.28
N VAL A 657 0.49 0.90 -1.95
CA VAL A 657 -0.89 0.93 -1.45
C VAL A 657 -1.63 -0.29 -2.00
N GLY A 658 -2.50 -0.89 -1.18
CA GLY A 658 -3.31 -2.06 -1.53
C GLY A 658 -2.81 -3.35 -0.88
N LYS A 659 -3.53 -4.44 -1.10
CA LYS A 659 -3.14 -5.77 -0.61
C LYS A 659 -1.95 -6.29 -1.40
N LEU A 660 -0.84 -6.59 -0.72
CA LEU A 660 0.33 -7.24 -1.31
C LEU A 660 -0.03 -8.62 -1.86
N TRP A 661 0.43 -8.91 -3.06
CA TRP A 661 0.34 -10.24 -3.63
C TRP A 661 1.54 -10.54 -4.53
N ILE A 662 1.79 -11.83 -4.75
CA ILE A 662 2.97 -12.33 -5.44
C ILE A 662 2.56 -12.96 -6.76
N GLU A 663 3.31 -12.63 -7.80
CA GLU A 663 3.26 -13.27 -9.09
C GLU A 663 4.62 -13.89 -9.43
N GLN A 664 4.61 -14.96 -10.23
CA GLN A 664 5.81 -15.44 -10.91
C GLN A 664 5.56 -15.55 -12.40
N TYR A 665 6.48 -15.04 -13.21
CA TYR A 665 6.43 -15.09 -14.67
C TYR A 665 7.82 -15.22 -15.28
N GLY A 666 7.83 -15.59 -16.55
CA GLY A 666 9.05 -15.78 -17.33
C GLY A 666 9.13 -17.17 -17.93
N ASN A 667 10.17 -17.39 -18.73
CA ASN A 667 10.40 -18.68 -19.38
C ASN A 667 11.49 -19.42 -18.61
N VAL A 668 11.21 -20.68 -18.26
CA VAL A 668 12.15 -21.60 -17.65
C VAL A 668 12.49 -22.67 -18.68
N GLU A 669 13.76 -22.79 -19.03
CA GLU A 669 14.27 -23.83 -19.92
C GLU A 669 15.14 -24.79 -19.12
N ILE A 670 14.69 -26.05 -19.03
CA ILE A 670 15.42 -27.15 -18.39
C ILE A 670 16.09 -27.94 -19.50
N THR A 671 17.42 -28.05 -19.45
CA THR A 671 18.20 -28.80 -20.44
C THR A 671 18.81 -30.03 -19.81
N ASN A 672 18.58 -31.22 -20.37
CA ASN A 672 19.35 -32.43 -20.04
C ASN A 672 20.61 -32.47 -20.91
N HIS A 673 21.77 -32.36 -20.28
CA HIS A 673 23.07 -32.25 -20.97
C HIS A 673 23.56 -33.55 -21.60
N LYS A 674 23.04 -34.71 -21.17
CA LYS A 674 23.40 -36.01 -21.74
C LYS A 674 22.58 -36.33 -22.98
N THR A 675 21.26 -36.18 -22.90
CA THR A 675 20.33 -36.55 -23.98
C THR A 675 20.11 -35.43 -24.99
N GLY A 676 20.30 -34.18 -24.57
CA GLY A 676 19.95 -32.98 -25.34
C GLY A 676 18.45 -32.69 -25.37
N GLU A 677 17.63 -33.43 -24.61
CA GLU A 677 16.22 -33.10 -24.39
C GLU A 677 16.09 -31.78 -23.64
N LYS A 678 15.04 -31.03 -23.96
CA LYS A 678 14.73 -29.76 -23.32
C LYS A 678 13.28 -29.72 -22.85
N CYS A 679 13.03 -29.15 -21.69
CA CYS A 679 11.69 -28.76 -21.26
C CYS A 679 11.61 -27.23 -21.26
N VAL A 680 10.66 -26.67 -21.98
CA VAL A 680 10.40 -25.22 -22.02
C VAL A 680 9.09 -24.96 -21.32
N LEU A 681 9.13 -24.28 -20.18
CA LEU A 681 8.00 -23.87 -19.37
C LEU A 681 7.82 -22.36 -19.44
N SER A 682 6.59 -21.91 -19.61
CA SER A 682 6.20 -20.50 -19.65
C SER A 682 5.30 -20.21 -18.47
N PHE A 683 5.83 -19.50 -17.48
CA PHE A 683 5.07 -18.94 -16.37
C PHE A 683 4.37 -17.69 -16.88
N LYS A 684 3.05 -17.75 -16.98
CA LYS A 684 2.25 -16.71 -17.62
C LYS A 684 2.06 -15.54 -16.66
N PRO A 685 2.31 -14.29 -17.11
CA PRO A 685 1.89 -13.12 -16.35
C PRO A 685 0.35 -13.01 -16.39
N CYS A 686 -0.21 -12.38 -15.38
CA CYS A 686 -1.62 -12.21 -15.07
C CYS A 686 -2.40 -11.65 -16.28
N GLY A 687 -1.75 -10.76 -17.04
CA GLY A 687 -2.34 -10.08 -18.19
C GLY A 687 -3.46 -9.12 -17.79
N LEU A 688 -4.00 -8.37 -18.77
CA LEU A 688 -5.00 -7.30 -18.54
C LEU A 688 -6.32 -7.77 -17.91
N PHE A 689 -6.63 -9.07 -17.96
CA PHE A 689 -7.89 -9.63 -17.45
C PHE A 689 -7.70 -10.75 -16.42
N GLY A 690 -6.47 -10.99 -15.95
CA GLY A 690 -6.19 -11.97 -14.90
C GLY A 690 -6.42 -13.44 -15.23
N LYS A 691 -6.84 -13.78 -16.46
CA LYS A 691 -7.16 -15.15 -16.87
C LYS A 691 -5.98 -16.10 -16.87
N GLU A 692 -4.77 -15.57 -16.95
CA GLU A 692 -3.53 -16.33 -17.04
C GLU A 692 -2.81 -16.42 -15.69
N LEU A 693 -3.42 -15.88 -14.62
CA LEU A 693 -2.82 -15.82 -13.30
C LEU A 693 -2.36 -17.22 -12.83
N HIS A 694 -1.07 -17.29 -12.50
CA HIS A 694 -0.35 -18.47 -12.03
C HIS A 694 -0.21 -19.63 -13.03
N LYS A 695 -0.70 -19.49 -14.27
CA LYS A 695 -0.63 -20.58 -15.24
C LYS A 695 0.82 -20.88 -15.62
N VAL A 696 1.11 -22.17 -15.72
CA VAL A 696 2.35 -22.69 -16.29
C VAL A 696 1.97 -23.57 -17.47
N GLU A 697 2.53 -23.28 -18.63
CA GLU A 697 2.35 -24.10 -19.85
C GLU A 697 3.70 -24.35 -20.51
N GLY A 698 3.90 -25.52 -21.07
CA GLY A 698 5.17 -25.86 -21.69
C GLY A 698 5.17 -27.16 -22.45
N TYR A 699 6.33 -27.51 -22.99
CA TYR A 699 6.55 -28.77 -23.69
C TYR A 699 7.90 -29.36 -23.35
N ILE A 700 7.97 -30.69 -23.33
CA ILE A 700 9.22 -31.43 -23.42
C ILE A 700 9.47 -31.72 -24.89
N GLN A 701 10.68 -31.46 -25.35
CA GLN A 701 11.12 -31.65 -26.72
C GLN A 701 12.43 -32.44 -26.78
N ASP A 702 12.55 -33.28 -27.80
CA ASP A 702 13.80 -33.97 -28.09
C ASP A 702 14.86 -33.02 -28.68
N LYS A 703 16.06 -33.55 -28.94
CA LYS A 703 17.16 -32.80 -29.58
C LYS A 703 16.81 -32.26 -30.97
N SER A 704 15.83 -32.86 -31.64
CA SER A 704 15.31 -32.44 -32.96
C SER A 704 14.17 -31.40 -32.84
N LYS A 705 13.89 -30.90 -31.62
CA LYS A 705 12.79 -29.98 -31.29
C LYS A 705 11.40 -30.58 -31.53
N LYS A 706 11.26 -31.91 -31.61
CA LYS A 706 9.96 -32.57 -31.68
C LYS A 706 9.33 -32.56 -30.29
N LYS A 707 8.11 -32.03 -30.18
CA LYS A 707 7.32 -32.06 -28.95
C LYS A 707 6.98 -33.51 -28.59
N LEU A 708 7.38 -33.93 -27.40
CA LEU A 708 7.13 -35.26 -26.84
C LEU A 708 5.94 -35.24 -25.88
N CYS A 709 5.87 -34.23 -25.01
CA CYS A 709 4.81 -34.06 -24.01
C CYS A 709 4.46 -32.58 -23.87
N ALA A 710 3.19 -32.29 -23.61
CA ALA A 710 2.74 -30.98 -23.17
C ALA A 710 2.58 -30.97 -21.65
N LEU A 711 3.05 -29.91 -21.00
CA LEU A 711 2.93 -29.70 -19.57
C LEU A 711 2.02 -28.49 -19.33
N TYR A 712 1.10 -28.60 -18.38
CA TYR A 712 0.22 -27.49 -18.04
C TYR A 712 -0.27 -27.57 -16.60
N GLY A 713 -0.59 -26.41 -16.01
CA GLY A 713 -1.12 -26.34 -14.66
C GLY A 713 -1.01 -24.94 -14.09
N LYS A 714 -0.92 -24.85 -12.77
CA LYS A 714 -0.64 -23.62 -12.03
C LYS A 714 0.41 -23.88 -10.96
N TRP A 715 1.41 -23.02 -10.88
CA TRP A 715 2.50 -23.17 -9.89
C TRP A 715 2.02 -23.05 -8.44
N THR A 716 0.79 -22.56 -8.22
CA THR A 716 0.14 -22.50 -6.91
C THR A 716 -0.73 -23.72 -6.57
N GLU A 717 -0.96 -24.64 -7.51
CA GLU A 717 -1.90 -25.75 -7.34
C GLU A 717 -1.31 -27.11 -7.76
N CYS A 718 -0.92 -27.26 -9.03
CA CYS A 718 -0.56 -28.56 -9.62
C CYS A 718 0.10 -28.43 -11.00
N LEU A 719 0.72 -29.52 -11.45
CA LEU A 719 1.26 -29.68 -12.80
C LEU A 719 0.85 -31.04 -13.38
N TYR A 720 0.33 -31.01 -14.61
CA TYR A 720 -0.08 -32.17 -15.39
C TYR A 720 0.77 -32.30 -16.66
N SER A 721 0.86 -33.53 -17.17
CA SER A 721 1.37 -33.84 -18.51
C SER A 721 0.29 -34.46 -19.37
N VAL A 722 0.29 -34.17 -20.66
CA VAL A 722 -0.61 -34.77 -21.65
C VAL A 722 0.08 -34.88 -23.01
N ASP A 723 -0.48 -35.70 -23.89
CA ASP A 723 -0.05 -35.78 -25.29
C ASP A 723 -0.14 -34.39 -25.98
N PRO A 724 0.89 -33.96 -26.75
CA PRO A 724 0.89 -32.66 -27.41
C PRO A 724 -0.29 -32.42 -28.36
N ALA A 725 -0.74 -33.42 -29.10
CA ALA A 725 -1.86 -33.24 -30.04
C ALA A 725 -3.18 -33.01 -29.30
N THR A 726 -3.37 -33.73 -28.18
CA THR A 726 -4.51 -33.58 -27.28
C THR A 726 -4.54 -32.18 -26.65
N PHE A 727 -3.39 -31.68 -26.20
CA PHE A 727 -3.27 -30.32 -25.64
C PHE A 727 -3.60 -29.24 -26.66
N GLU A 728 -3.07 -29.34 -27.87
CA GLU A 728 -3.32 -28.35 -28.94
C GLU A 728 -4.78 -28.38 -29.41
N ALA A 729 -5.43 -29.55 -29.43
CA ALA A 729 -6.86 -29.68 -29.73
C ALA A 729 -7.72 -28.97 -28.67
N TYR A 730 -7.41 -29.16 -27.38
CA TYR A 730 -8.07 -28.46 -26.28
C TYR A 730 -7.90 -26.94 -26.40
N LYS A 731 -6.67 -26.47 -26.63
CA LYS A 731 -6.34 -25.04 -26.74
C LYS A 731 -7.07 -24.34 -27.90
N LYS A 732 -7.30 -25.04 -29.01
CA LYS A 732 -8.10 -24.52 -30.14
C LYS A 732 -9.58 -24.38 -29.78
N ASN A 733 -10.16 -25.37 -29.10
CA ASN A 733 -11.55 -25.32 -28.66
C ASN A 733 -11.77 -24.22 -27.61
N ASP A 734 -10.83 -24.04 -26.68
CA ASP A 734 -10.92 -23.00 -25.65
C ASP A 734 -10.88 -21.59 -26.26
N LYS A 735 -10.02 -21.37 -27.26
CA LYS A 735 -10.01 -20.11 -28.04
C LYS A 735 -11.34 -19.87 -28.76
N LYS A 736 -11.88 -20.90 -29.44
CA LYS A 736 -13.15 -20.79 -30.17
C LYS A 736 -14.33 -20.47 -29.23
N ASN A 737 -14.41 -21.15 -28.09
CA ASN A 737 -15.42 -20.88 -27.06
C ASN A 737 -15.28 -19.47 -26.45
N THR A 738 -14.05 -18.95 -26.36
CA THR A 738 -13.79 -17.60 -25.88
C THR A 738 -14.19 -16.52 -26.89
N GLU A 739 -14.02 -16.79 -28.19
CA GLU A 739 -14.46 -15.89 -29.27
C GLU A 739 -16.00 -15.89 -29.43
N GLU A 740 -16.67 -17.04 -29.32
CA GLU A 740 -18.14 -17.13 -29.32
C GLU A 740 -18.79 -16.48 -28.06
N LYS A 741 -18.09 -16.50 -26.92
CA LYS A 741 -18.50 -15.74 -25.72
C LYS A 741 -18.27 -14.23 -25.86
N LYS A 742 -17.34 -13.78 -26.70
CA LYS A 742 -17.13 -12.34 -26.99
C LYS A 742 -18.21 -11.77 -27.91
N SER A 743 -18.77 -12.55 -28.83
CA SER A 743 -19.87 -12.08 -29.69
C SER A 743 -21.23 -11.97 -28.97
N SER A 744 -21.34 -12.51 -27.75
CA SER A 744 -22.56 -12.45 -26.93
C SER A 744 -22.49 -11.48 -25.73
N LYS A 745 -21.36 -10.79 -25.52
CA LYS A 745 -21.21 -9.73 -24.53
C LYS A 745 -20.61 -8.47 -25.18
N GLN A 746 -21.45 -7.71 -25.88
CA GLN A 746 -21.24 -6.28 -26.07
C GLN A 746 -22.31 -5.53 -25.29
N VAL A 747 -21.90 -4.95 -24.16
CA VAL A 747 -22.23 -3.62 -23.61
C VAL A 747 -21.72 -3.63 -22.16
N GLY A 748 -20.73 -2.80 -21.87
CA GLY A 748 -20.18 -2.62 -20.52
C GLY A 748 -18.78 -2.00 -20.57
N ASN A 749 -18.70 -0.68 -20.70
CA ASN A 749 -17.48 0.08 -20.41
C ASN A 749 -17.06 -0.23 -18.97
N THR A 750 -15.85 -0.77 -18.80
CA THR A 750 -15.27 -1.01 -17.47
C THR A 750 -14.19 0.04 -17.27
N GLU A 751 -14.41 0.93 -16.30
CA GLU A 751 -13.39 1.84 -15.80
C GLU A 751 -12.21 1.02 -15.23
N GLU A 752 -10.99 1.33 -15.65
CA GLU A 752 -9.78 0.71 -15.08
C GLU A 752 -9.60 1.16 -13.62
N SER A 753 -9.51 0.19 -12.71
CA SER A 753 -9.30 0.39 -11.28
C SER A 753 -7.85 0.75 -10.96
N ASP A 754 -7.63 1.70 -10.04
CA ASP A 754 -6.28 2.14 -9.59
C ASP A 754 -5.53 1.11 -8.72
N GLU A 755 -6.24 0.10 -8.20
CA GLU A 755 -5.67 -1.09 -7.56
C GLU A 755 -5.65 -2.24 -8.56
N MET A 756 -4.56 -3.03 -8.59
CA MET A 756 -4.59 -4.32 -9.28
C MET A 756 -5.28 -5.32 -8.34
N PRO A 757 -6.57 -5.63 -8.56
CA PRO A 757 -7.28 -6.59 -7.72
C PRO A 757 -6.68 -7.97 -7.99
N LEU A 758 -6.69 -8.84 -6.97
CA LEU A 758 -6.37 -10.25 -7.19
C LEU A 758 -7.47 -10.83 -8.11
N PRO A 759 -7.16 -11.29 -9.33
CA PRO A 759 -8.19 -11.84 -10.20
C PRO A 759 -8.75 -13.16 -9.64
N ASP A 760 -10.04 -13.42 -9.84
CA ASP A 760 -10.64 -14.71 -9.52
C ASP A 760 -9.97 -15.82 -10.34
N SER A 761 -9.28 -16.73 -9.64
CA SER A 761 -8.54 -17.83 -10.25
C SER A 761 -9.38 -19.11 -10.22
N GLU A 762 -9.98 -19.49 -11.35
CA GLU A 762 -10.66 -20.78 -11.51
C GLU A 762 -9.67 -21.95 -11.46
N SER A 763 -9.97 -23.02 -10.71
CA SER A 763 -9.11 -24.22 -10.61
C SER A 763 -8.76 -24.80 -11.98
N VAL A 764 -7.57 -25.40 -12.11
CA VAL A 764 -7.10 -25.99 -13.37
C VAL A 764 -8.09 -27.05 -13.90
N TYR A 765 -8.61 -26.85 -15.12
CA TYR A 765 -9.38 -27.87 -15.81
C TYR A 765 -8.47 -29.02 -16.25
N VAL A 766 -8.80 -30.25 -15.85
CA VAL A 766 -8.01 -31.43 -16.21
C VAL A 766 -8.44 -31.93 -17.59
N ILE A 767 -7.54 -31.81 -18.56
CA ILE A 767 -7.73 -32.34 -19.91
C ILE A 767 -7.82 -33.87 -19.82
N PRO A 768 -8.83 -34.52 -20.42
CA PRO A 768 -8.93 -35.97 -20.44
C PRO A 768 -7.66 -36.63 -21.02
N GLY A 769 -7.15 -37.65 -20.33
CA GLY A 769 -5.89 -38.33 -20.70
C GLY A 769 -4.63 -37.72 -20.06
N SER A 770 -4.77 -36.66 -19.25
CA SER A 770 -3.65 -36.09 -18.50
C SER A 770 -3.15 -36.97 -17.36
N VAL A 771 -1.84 -36.94 -17.14
CA VAL A 771 -1.13 -37.57 -16.02
C VAL A 771 -0.75 -36.50 -15.02
N LEU A 772 -1.10 -36.70 -13.74
CA LEU A 772 -0.68 -35.81 -12.66
C LEU A 772 0.80 -36.00 -12.36
N LEU A 773 1.58 -34.92 -12.43
CA LEU A 773 3.01 -34.94 -12.09
C LEU A 773 3.26 -34.45 -10.65
N TRP A 774 2.62 -33.35 -10.28
CA TRP A 774 2.77 -32.73 -8.96
C TRP A 774 1.49 -32.01 -8.54
N LYS A 775 1.25 -31.98 -7.23
CA LYS A 775 0.17 -31.21 -6.59
C LYS A 775 0.72 -30.62 -5.31
N ILE A 776 0.39 -29.36 -5.03
CA ILE A 776 0.82 -28.65 -3.84
C ILE A 776 0.29 -29.32 -2.57
N THR A 777 1.13 -29.40 -1.54
CA THR A 777 0.71 -29.79 -0.20
C THR A 777 -0.18 -28.69 0.39
N PRO A 778 -1.41 -29.00 0.87
CA PRO A 778 -2.25 -28.00 1.52
C PRO A 778 -1.53 -27.37 2.72
N ARG A 779 -1.65 -26.05 2.84
CA ARG A 779 -1.11 -25.33 3.99
C ARG A 779 -1.80 -25.78 5.28
N PRO A 780 -1.08 -25.82 6.42
CA PRO A 780 -1.69 -26.18 7.68
C PRO A 780 -2.71 -25.11 8.11
N PRO A 781 -3.75 -25.45 8.90
CA PRO A 781 -4.84 -24.52 9.24
C PRO A 781 -4.39 -23.23 9.94
N ASN A 782 -3.28 -23.29 10.68
CA ASN A 782 -2.65 -22.17 11.39
C ASN A 782 -1.71 -21.33 10.50
N SER A 783 -1.52 -21.68 9.22
CA SER A 783 -0.59 -21.02 8.29
C SER A 783 -0.80 -19.50 8.24
N ALA A 784 -2.04 -19.03 8.15
CA ALA A 784 -2.35 -17.59 8.10
C ALA A 784 -1.90 -16.80 9.34
N GLN A 785 -1.83 -17.47 10.50
CA GLN A 785 -1.34 -16.90 11.75
C GLN A 785 0.19 -17.00 11.86
N MET A 786 0.83 -17.80 11.00
CA MET A 786 2.24 -18.16 11.05
C MET A 786 2.94 -17.77 9.75
N TYR A 787 2.78 -16.49 9.35
CA TYR A 787 3.43 -15.90 8.17
C TYR A 787 3.11 -16.59 6.83
N ASN A 788 1.99 -17.33 6.74
CA ASN A 788 1.62 -18.16 5.59
C ASN A 788 2.60 -19.31 5.29
N PHE A 789 3.29 -19.82 6.31
CA PHE A 789 4.28 -20.89 6.16
C PHE A 789 3.63 -22.24 5.80
N THR A 790 4.31 -23.00 4.94
CA THR A 790 4.05 -24.45 4.78
C THR A 790 4.52 -25.19 6.02
N SER A 791 4.05 -26.43 6.22
CA SER A 791 4.56 -27.28 7.30
C SER A 791 6.08 -27.50 7.18
N PHE A 792 6.61 -27.55 5.96
CA PHE A 792 8.04 -27.63 5.70
C PHE A 792 8.75 -26.35 6.20
N ALA A 793 8.25 -25.17 5.83
CA ALA A 793 8.83 -23.89 6.24
C ALA A 793 8.79 -23.67 7.76
N MET A 794 7.73 -24.13 8.43
CA MET A 794 7.63 -24.08 9.89
C MET A 794 8.78 -24.83 10.56
N ALA A 795 9.24 -25.97 10.02
CA ALA A 795 10.30 -26.78 10.62
C ALA A 795 11.72 -26.21 10.42
N LEU A 796 11.94 -25.29 9.48
CA LEU A 796 13.30 -24.88 9.06
C LEU A 796 14.14 -24.28 10.18
N ASN A 797 13.52 -23.42 11.00
CA ASN A 797 14.21 -22.70 12.07
C ASN A 797 14.01 -23.34 13.46
N GLU A 798 13.51 -24.57 13.50
CA GLU A 798 13.47 -25.37 14.73
C GLU A 798 14.90 -25.65 15.22
N LEU A 799 15.15 -25.41 16.51
CA LEU A 799 16.43 -25.65 17.17
C LEU A 799 16.17 -26.50 18.42
N ASP A 800 16.88 -27.60 18.54
CA ASP A 800 16.91 -28.43 19.74
C ASP A 800 18.33 -28.53 20.29
N LYS A 801 18.44 -29.04 21.52
CA LYS A 801 19.70 -29.09 22.27
C LYS A 801 20.74 -30.03 21.64
N GLU A 802 20.30 -31.06 20.93
CA GLU A 802 21.21 -31.99 20.25
C GLU A 802 21.81 -31.32 19.02
N MET A 803 20.98 -30.63 18.23
CA MET A 803 21.42 -29.84 17.07
C MET A 803 22.43 -28.77 17.47
N GLU A 804 22.20 -28.04 18.57
CA GLU A 804 23.10 -26.98 19.04
C GLU A 804 24.54 -27.46 19.29
N SER A 805 24.72 -28.73 19.63
CA SER A 805 26.05 -29.34 19.83
C SER A 805 26.79 -29.73 18.55
N VAL A 806 26.07 -29.78 17.42
CA VAL A 806 26.57 -30.31 16.13
C VAL A 806 26.67 -29.24 15.06
N ILE A 807 25.77 -28.25 15.04
CA ILE A 807 25.77 -27.18 14.02
C ILE A 807 26.93 -26.19 14.24
N PRO A 808 27.47 -25.56 13.18
CA PRO A 808 28.47 -24.51 13.35
C PRO A 808 27.85 -23.25 13.98
N LYS A 809 28.67 -22.44 14.65
CA LYS A 809 28.26 -21.13 15.20
C LYS A 809 27.70 -20.13 14.17
N THR A 810 27.89 -20.41 12.88
CA THR A 810 27.39 -19.61 11.76
C THR A 810 26.01 -20.06 11.26
N ASP A 811 25.42 -21.14 11.82
CA ASP A 811 24.09 -21.60 11.42
C ASP A 811 23.00 -20.60 11.83
N CYS A 812 22.12 -20.25 10.89
CA CYS A 812 21.13 -19.20 11.10
C CYS A 812 20.04 -19.52 12.13
N ARG A 813 19.94 -20.76 12.62
CA ARG A 813 19.12 -21.08 13.80
C ARG A 813 19.61 -20.41 15.08
N LEU A 814 20.91 -20.09 15.14
CA LEU A 814 21.55 -19.40 16.25
C LEU A 814 21.48 -17.87 16.11
N ARG A 815 20.91 -17.37 15.00
CA ARG A 815 20.87 -15.94 14.70
C ARG A 815 19.82 -15.23 15.59
N PRO A 816 20.23 -14.29 16.47
CA PRO A 816 19.38 -13.81 17.55
C PRO A 816 18.20 -12.92 17.10
N ASP A 817 18.36 -12.13 16.04
CA ASP A 817 17.27 -11.29 15.51
C ASP A 817 16.11 -12.11 14.93
N ILE A 818 16.42 -13.19 14.20
CA ILE A 818 15.43 -14.14 13.67
C ILE A 818 14.73 -14.85 14.83
N ARG A 819 15.48 -15.33 15.83
CA ARG A 819 14.92 -16.04 16.98
C ARG A 819 13.98 -15.17 17.81
N ALA A 820 14.39 -13.94 18.11
CA ALA A 820 13.57 -12.97 18.82
C ALA A 820 12.27 -12.69 18.05
N MET A 821 12.34 -12.49 16.73
CA MET A 821 11.16 -12.27 15.90
C MET A 821 10.22 -13.48 15.91
N GLU A 822 10.76 -14.69 15.81
CA GLU A 822 9.99 -15.94 15.85
C GLU A 822 9.24 -16.14 17.18
N ASN A 823 9.82 -15.66 18.27
CA ASN A 823 9.24 -15.67 19.61
C ASN A 823 8.27 -14.51 19.88
N GLY A 824 8.07 -13.59 18.91
CA GLY A 824 7.19 -12.43 19.04
C GLY A 824 7.84 -11.21 19.71
N GLU A 825 9.15 -11.24 19.97
CA GLU A 825 9.92 -10.19 20.63
C GLU A 825 10.45 -9.18 19.58
N ILE A 826 9.56 -8.37 19.00
CA ILE A 826 9.88 -7.51 17.84
C ILE A 826 10.89 -6.40 18.16
N ASP A 827 10.84 -5.85 19.37
CA ASP A 827 11.79 -4.80 19.80
C ASP A 827 13.21 -5.37 19.92
N LEU A 828 13.35 -6.51 20.61
CA LEU A 828 14.62 -7.23 20.71
C LEU A 828 15.14 -7.65 19.33
N ALA A 829 14.26 -8.17 18.48
CA ALA A 829 14.63 -8.53 17.10
C ALA A 829 15.16 -7.32 16.31
N SER A 830 14.57 -6.14 16.51
CA SER A 830 15.01 -4.91 15.86
C SER A 830 16.36 -4.41 16.37
N GLU A 831 16.58 -4.51 17.68
CA GLU A 831 17.87 -4.17 18.33
C GLU A 831 18.99 -5.12 17.87
N GLU A 832 18.75 -6.43 17.93
CA GLU A 832 19.72 -7.45 17.51
C GLU A 832 20.03 -7.34 16.02
N LYS A 833 19.03 -7.09 15.17
CA LYS A 833 19.24 -6.88 13.74
C LYS A 833 20.18 -5.71 13.48
N LYS A 834 19.96 -4.59 14.17
CA LYS A 834 20.83 -3.41 14.07
C LYS A 834 22.26 -3.75 14.53
N ARG A 835 22.41 -4.44 15.67
CA ARG A 835 23.70 -4.86 16.22
C ARG A 835 24.48 -5.74 15.24
N LEU A 836 23.82 -6.74 14.65
CA LEU A 836 24.41 -7.67 13.67
C LEU A 836 24.85 -6.96 12.38
N GLU A 837 24.00 -6.10 11.83
CA GLU A 837 24.34 -5.35 10.61
C GLU A 837 25.48 -4.33 10.84
N GLU A 838 25.57 -3.75 12.04
CA GLU A 838 26.69 -2.88 12.44
C GLU A 838 27.99 -3.66 12.67
N LYS A 839 27.93 -4.83 13.33
CA LYS A 839 29.07 -5.76 13.45
C LYS A 839 29.61 -6.14 12.07
N GLN A 840 28.74 -6.50 11.13
CA GLN A 840 29.12 -6.83 9.76
C GLN A 840 29.77 -5.64 9.02
N ARG A 841 29.19 -4.44 9.11
CA ARG A 841 29.76 -3.23 8.47
C ARG A 841 31.14 -2.90 9.03
N THR A 842 31.32 -3.02 10.33
CA THR A 842 32.61 -2.80 11.01
C THR A 842 33.63 -3.85 10.59
N ALA A 843 33.26 -5.13 10.56
CA ALA A 843 34.15 -6.21 10.11
C ALA A 843 34.58 -6.03 8.64
N ARG A 844 33.68 -5.58 7.76
CA ARG A 844 34.01 -5.24 6.37
C ARG A 844 34.98 -4.06 6.29
N LYS A 845 34.74 -3.00 7.07
CA LYS A 845 35.63 -1.82 7.11
C LYS A 845 37.03 -2.20 7.61
N ASN A 846 37.11 -3.09 8.60
CA ASN A 846 38.39 -3.59 9.12
C ASN A 846 39.14 -4.42 8.07
N ARG A 847 38.47 -5.36 7.38
CA ARG A 847 39.09 -6.13 6.28
C ARG A 847 39.62 -5.24 5.15
N SER A 848 38.84 -4.21 4.78
CA SER A 848 39.28 -3.24 3.77
C SER A 848 40.50 -2.43 4.19
N LYS A 849 40.71 -2.22 5.51
CA LYS A 849 41.90 -1.52 6.04
C LYS A 849 43.11 -2.45 6.17
N SER A 850 42.88 -3.74 6.39
CA SER A 850 43.94 -4.74 6.53
C SER A 850 44.34 -5.41 5.22
N GLU A 851 43.72 -5.02 4.09
CA GLU A 851 43.92 -5.63 2.76
C GLU A 851 43.67 -7.15 2.75
N GLU A 852 42.86 -7.65 3.68
CA GLU A 852 42.52 -9.07 3.76
C GLU A 852 41.24 -9.36 2.96
N ASP A 853 41.35 -10.25 1.98
CA ASP A 853 40.19 -10.73 1.21
C ASP A 853 39.31 -11.67 2.05
N TRP A 854 37.99 -11.58 1.82
CA TRP A 854 37.05 -12.52 2.39
C TRP A 854 37.20 -13.89 1.74
N LYS A 855 37.44 -14.93 2.55
CA LYS A 855 37.48 -16.32 2.11
C LYS A 855 36.23 -17.06 2.59
N THR A 856 35.39 -17.46 1.64
CA THR A 856 34.28 -18.40 1.86
C THR A 856 34.79 -19.73 2.40
N ARG A 857 33.97 -20.43 3.20
CA ARG A 857 34.42 -21.63 3.91
C ARG A 857 34.07 -22.92 3.18
N TRP A 858 32.88 -22.99 2.61
CA TRP A 858 32.31 -24.24 2.11
C TRP A 858 32.07 -24.24 0.61
N PHE A 859 32.21 -23.09 -0.05
CA PHE A 859 32.05 -22.94 -1.48
C PHE A 859 33.24 -22.18 -2.08
N HIS A 860 33.53 -22.44 -3.35
CA HIS A 860 34.53 -21.73 -4.14
C HIS A 860 33.97 -21.37 -5.51
N GLN A 861 34.47 -20.29 -6.11
CA GLN A 861 34.09 -19.93 -7.47
C GLN A 861 34.74 -20.88 -8.48
N GLY A 862 33.95 -21.34 -9.44
CA GLY A 862 34.41 -22.20 -10.52
C GLY A 862 33.41 -22.26 -11.67
N PRO A 863 33.83 -22.72 -12.87
CA PRO A 863 32.90 -22.94 -13.97
C PRO A 863 31.98 -24.11 -13.65
N ASN A 864 30.67 -23.92 -13.83
CA ASN A 864 29.71 -25.01 -13.79
C ASN A 864 30.09 -26.06 -14.85
N PRO A 865 30.19 -27.35 -14.48
CA PRO A 865 30.75 -28.38 -15.36
C PRO A 865 29.89 -28.67 -16.61
N HIS A 866 28.62 -28.25 -16.62
CA HIS A 866 27.69 -28.51 -17.71
C HIS A 866 27.44 -27.30 -18.61
N THR A 867 27.46 -26.09 -18.06
CA THR A 867 27.19 -24.85 -18.82
C THR A 867 28.43 -24.00 -19.09
N GLY A 868 29.53 -24.22 -18.36
CA GLY A 868 30.74 -23.40 -18.42
C GLY A 868 30.60 -22.00 -17.81
N THR A 869 29.42 -21.64 -17.29
CA THR A 869 29.17 -20.36 -16.64
C THR A 869 29.79 -20.32 -15.24
N GLN A 870 30.23 -19.16 -14.77
CA GLN A 870 30.70 -18.97 -13.39
C GLN A 870 29.61 -19.36 -12.37
N ASP A 871 29.99 -20.12 -11.35
CA ASP A 871 29.12 -20.62 -10.30
C ASP A 871 29.87 -20.78 -8.96
N TRP A 872 29.16 -21.13 -7.90
CA TRP A 872 29.72 -21.43 -6.59
C TRP A 872 29.60 -22.92 -6.29
N LEU A 873 30.74 -23.61 -6.31
CA LEU A 873 30.82 -25.06 -6.17
C LEU A 873 31.15 -25.45 -4.73
N TYR A 874 30.48 -26.48 -4.22
CA TYR A 874 30.73 -27.02 -2.90
C TYR A 874 32.16 -27.58 -2.78
N SER A 875 32.86 -27.24 -1.70
CA SER A 875 34.26 -27.61 -1.47
C SER A 875 34.43 -28.91 -0.66
N GLY A 876 33.35 -29.55 -0.20
CA GLY A 876 33.42 -30.72 0.68
C GLY A 876 33.59 -30.38 2.16
N ASN A 877 33.76 -31.42 2.98
CA ASN A 877 34.19 -31.40 4.39
C ASN A 877 33.25 -30.72 5.42
N TYR A 878 32.20 -30.01 5.01
CA TYR A 878 31.25 -29.41 5.96
C TYR A 878 30.62 -30.46 6.90
N TRP A 879 30.25 -31.61 6.35
CA TRP A 879 29.59 -32.69 7.08
C TRP A 879 30.54 -33.48 8.00
N ASP A 880 31.85 -33.24 7.92
CA ASP A 880 32.84 -33.88 8.79
C ASP A 880 32.85 -33.28 10.21
N ARG A 881 32.14 -32.16 10.43
CA ARG A 881 31.94 -31.46 11.71
C ARG A 881 33.22 -30.93 12.38
N ASN A 882 34.36 -30.99 11.70
CA ASN A 882 35.64 -30.46 12.18
C ASN A 882 35.73 -28.93 12.00
N TYR A 883 34.85 -28.20 12.70
CA TYR A 883 34.75 -26.74 12.57
C TYR A 883 35.92 -26.03 13.26
N PHE A 884 36.82 -25.47 12.46
CA PHE A 884 37.96 -24.70 12.93
C PHE A 884 37.99 -23.30 12.29
N ASN A 885 38.30 -22.28 13.09
CA ASN A 885 38.46 -20.88 12.65
C ASN A 885 37.28 -20.33 11.81
N LEU A 886 36.06 -20.68 12.20
CA LEU A 886 34.86 -20.18 11.53
C LEU A 886 34.63 -18.68 11.83
N PRO A 887 33.99 -17.94 10.90
CA PRO A 887 33.60 -16.55 11.13
C PRO A 887 32.77 -16.38 12.40
N ASP A 888 33.02 -15.30 13.15
CA ASP A 888 32.17 -14.88 14.26
C ASP A 888 31.25 -13.73 13.80
N ILE A 889 29.99 -14.06 13.53
CA ILE A 889 29.05 -13.17 12.83
C ILE A 889 27.84 -12.76 13.67
N TYR A 890 27.54 -13.48 14.77
CA TYR A 890 26.43 -13.16 15.67
C TYR A 890 26.84 -12.31 16.86
#